data_AF-A0A3A0B1S2-F1
#
_entry.id   AF-A0A3A0B1S2-F1
#
_cell.length_a   1.000
_cell.length_b   1.000
_cell.length_c   1.000
_cell.angle_alpha   90.00
_cell.angle_beta   90.00
_cell.angle_gamma   90.00
#
_symmetry.space_group_name_H-M   'P 1'
#
loop_
_entity.id
_entity.type
_entity.pdbx_description
1 polymer ?
#
loop_
_entity_poly.entity_id
_entity_poly.type
_entity_poly.pdbx_seq_one_letter_code
_entity_poly.pdbx_strand_id
1 'polypeptide(L)'
;MRASARGCAFGPGTRKRGTMRRALSPGTPRLLPIVAVLALLSAAIVVAPAAALPSEQFAHPAFDRTWSRTDKPVEDGEVARTWVYGSLVSEGAMEPYSDSPGGTRLVQYFDKARMEITHPDAVDDGLWYVTTGLLVVEMMTGQMQVGDSQFENIGPADIPVAGDPDDSDSPTYAELALLRNAPPAEDGAVLTEMLHAGGHVMSDPALAQYNVTAAHRVTVPGIDHQVASVFWAYMNSAGIVWEDGAFASEPLFLNPFYATGLPITEAYWVEVSVGGTPHTVLLQCFERRCLTYTPENAPEWQVEMGNVGLHYWNWRHATPPVAQLFIAKLTGANEVPAVDTPTSGLAVFALSDDHETISYYLEVENITDATMAHIHIGAEGVNGSVLLWLYDGRDDPFTGSGVLAEGEITADELPTGITPEGLAQLAATGGYYVNVHTTANPAGEVRGQIGVADELVFAAELEAGQEVADPPVESDAAGTAALFYSADSQTLEYTLTIEDIDNTTAAHIHVGHRGENGPVVAPLSTPTSASPSSGAITSSALTGPLAEQSLAQLIYLLLTDHAYVNVHTSDFPAGEIRGQVDLLSPHSGEILFYTELSGVNEVPAVDSDGSGMAAFRWHDGNYFNFTLALADVANVTAAHIHLAREGQNGPVVALLYGGDGPTDGEVNGVLSDGSIHPEDLSGPLAGRSCARLAYEMLSGTTYVNVHTSEHPAGEVRGQIAWMPAINGLFIAELSGDESVPPVDSEGTGFAVFLSYRDAESSERLMDWTLVVSGVEDMLMSHVHQGGPDDNGPVVVNLVLAGEGATIDAQGFLGAATISAADLLGPLAGGSLQALYNDFTAGNAYVNIHSTTVPSGEIRGAVVPLWLP
;
A
#
# COMPACT_ATOMS: atom_id res chain seq x y z
N MET A 1 8.03 -38.10 51.11
CA MET A 1 8.73 -38.85 52.17
C MET A 1 10.24 -38.83 51.87
N ARG A 2 11.07 -38.43 52.87
CA ARG A 2 12.57 -38.26 52.91
C ARG A 2 13.11 -37.09 52.04
N ALA A 3 13.56 -35.90 52.50
CA ALA A 3 14.45 -35.41 53.60
C ALA A 3 15.94 -35.79 53.39
N SER A 4 17.01 -34.97 53.52
CA SER A 4 17.24 -33.60 54.04
C SER A 4 18.69 -33.09 53.73
N ALA A 5 18.90 -31.75 53.78
CA ALA A 5 20.01 -30.96 54.38
C ALA A 5 21.49 -30.89 53.85
N ARG A 6 21.87 -29.62 53.59
CA ARG A 6 23.12 -28.81 53.77
C ARG A 6 24.49 -29.44 54.18
N GLY A 7 25.58 -28.85 53.63
CA GLY A 7 26.82 -28.55 54.40
C GLY A 7 28.13 -28.21 53.63
N CYS A 8 28.62 -26.95 53.77
CA CYS A 8 30.02 -26.45 53.96
C CYS A 8 31.16 -26.76 52.93
N ALA A 9 32.29 -26.02 52.75
CA ALA A 9 32.84 -24.70 53.14
C ALA A 9 34.33 -24.58 52.64
N PHE A 10 34.75 -23.37 52.21
CA PHE A 10 36.10 -22.72 52.25
C PHE A 10 37.41 -23.31 51.62
N GLY A 11 38.13 -22.47 50.84
CA GLY A 11 39.58 -22.20 51.07
C GLY A 11 40.54 -22.01 49.86
N PRO A 12 41.44 -20.98 49.81
CA PRO A 12 42.12 -20.49 48.58
C PRO A 12 43.69 -20.53 48.61
N GLY A 13 44.40 -20.08 47.53
CA GLY A 13 45.82 -19.64 47.70
C GLY A 13 46.75 -19.54 46.47
N THR A 14 47.21 -18.31 46.22
CA THR A 14 48.22 -17.74 45.29
C THR A 14 49.67 -18.32 45.26
N ARG A 15 50.43 -18.19 44.12
CA ARG A 15 51.68 -17.36 43.94
C ARG A 15 52.64 -17.74 42.76
N LYS A 16 53.04 -16.69 42.02
CA LYS A 16 54.41 -16.23 41.57
C LYS A 16 55.24 -16.87 40.41
N ARG A 17 55.48 -16.00 39.39
CA ARG A 17 56.74 -15.39 38.83
C ARG A 17 57.81 -16.19 38.05
N GLY A 18 58.19 -15.60 36.90
CA GLY A 18 59.57 -15.41 36.37
C GLY A 18 59.55 -14.60 35.05
N THR A 19 59.97 -13.32 34.95
CA THR A 19 61.31 -12.73 34.61
C THR A 19 61.98 -13.34 33.35
N MET A 20 62.40 -12.62 32.31
CA MET A 20 63.36 -11.48 32.23
C MET A 20 63.24 -10.61 30.95
N ARG A 21 63.90 -9.44 31.03
CA ARG A 21 63.94 -8.24 30.15
C ARG A 21 65.00 -8.27 29.03
N ARG A 22 64.79 -7.45 27.97
CA ARG A 22 65.62 -6.30 27.47
C ARG A 22 65.23 -5.99 26.01
N ALA A 23 65.31 -4.80 25.41
CA ALA A 23 65.42 -3.39 25.79
C ALA A 23 65.54 -2.59 24.48
N LEU A 24 64.98 -1.37 24.40
CA LEU A 24 65.62 -0.13 23.90
C LEU A 24 64.59 1.04 23.90
N SER A 25 65.05 2.24 24.24
CA SER A 25 64.28 3.44 24.64
C SER A 25 64.52 4.64 23.69
N PRO A 26 64.20 5.92 24.02
CA PRO A 26 63.08 6.65 23.43
C PRO A 26 63.48 8.01 22.79
N GLY A 27 62.51 8.76 22.28
CA GLY A 27 62.62 10.19 22.01
C GLY A 27 61.32 10.92 22.38
N THR A 28 61.40 11.84 23.34
CA THR A 28 60.37 12.83 23.70
C THR A 28 60.64 14.14 22.95
N PRO A 29 59.64 15.05 22.73
CA PRO A 29 59.25 16.08 23.73
C PRO A 29 57.74 16.44 23.62
N ARG A 30 57.05 17.33 24.36
CA ARG A 30 57.16 18.13 25.60
C ARG A 30 55.73 18.64 25.86
N LEU A 31 55.29 18.71 27.11
CA LEU A 31 54.07 19.39 27.57
C LEU A 31 54.42 20.80 28.07
N LEU A 32 53.59 21.80 27.75
CA LEU A 32 53.33 22.96 28.62
C LEU A 32 51.85 23.40 28.45
N PRO A 33 51.19 23.91 29.53
CA PRO A 33 49.74 23.99 29.64
C PRO A 33 49.19 25.38 29.29
N ILE A 34 48.00 25.46 28.71
CA ILE A 34 47.27 26.73 28.53
C ILE A 34 45.85 26.61 29.09
N VAL A 35 45.63 27.48 30.06
CA VAL A 35 44.42 28.00 30.69
C VAL A 35 43.16 27.95 29.82
N ALA A 36 42.10 27.37 30.37
CA ALA A 36 40.74 27.43 29.86
C ALA A 36 40.18 28.86 30.00
N VAL A 37 39.82 29.47 28.88
CA VAL A 37 38.91 30.62 28.78
C VAL A 37 37.68 30.12 28.06
N LEU A 38 36.54 30.12 28.77
CA LEU A 38 35.21 29.91 28.20
C LEU A 38 34.92 31.04 27.19
N ALA A 39 34.78 30.68 25.92
CA ALA A 39 34.07 31.46 24.92
C ALA A 39 32.88 30.60 24.48
N LEU A 40 31.68 31.03 24.87
CA LEU A 40 30.40 30.54 24.37
C LEU A 40 30.30 30.92 22.89
N LEU A 41 30.46 29.94 22.01
CA LEU A 41 30.04 30.01 20.62
C LEU A 41 28.75 29.19 20.53
N SER A 42 27.64 29.91 20.37
CA SER A 42 26.35 29.37 19.98
C SER A 42 26.55 28.59 18.68
N ALA A 43 26.37 27.26 18.74
CA ALA A 43 26.32 26.45 17.53
C ALA A 43 25.02 26.81 16.81
N ALA A 44 25.13 27.53 15.70
CA ALA A 44 24.11 27.47 14.67
C ALA A 44 24.01 26.00 14.26
N ILE A 45 22.85 25.41 14.46
CA ILE A 45 22.51 24.11 13.91
C ILE A 45 22.48 24.32 12.39
N VAL A 46 23.58 23.98 11.73
CA VAL A 46 23.55 23.67 10.30
C VAL A 46 22.82 22.34 10.24
N VAL A 47 21.51 22.39 9.99
CA VAL A 47 20.79 21.24 9.47
C VAL A 47 21.51 20.88 8.18
N ALA A 48 22.19 19.74 8.18
CA ALA A 48 22.71 19.19 6.94
C ALA A 48 21.52 19.03 5.98
N PRO A 49 21.67 19.37 4.69
CA PRO A 49 20.60 19.10 3.74
C PRO A 49 20.26 17.61 3.85
N ALA A 50 18.97 17.32 4.00
CA ALA A 50 18.45 15.99 3.74
C ALA A 50 19.07 15.48 2.44
N ALA A 51 19.43 14.20 2.39
CA ALA A 51 19.91 13.58 1.17
C ALA A 51 18.96 13.96 0.02
N ALA A 52 19.52 14.52 -1.05
CA ALA A 52 18.74 15.02 -2.18
C ALA A 52 17.81 13.92 -2.70
N LEU A 53 16.53 14.27 -2.84
CA LEU A 53 15.50 13.50 -3.51
C LEU A 53 15.90 13.23 -4.98
N PRO A 54 15.36 12.19 -5.64
CA PRO A 54 15.61 11.94 -7.06
C PRO A 54 15.22 13.16 -7.92
N SER A 55 15.79 13.26 -9.13
CA SER A 55 15.61 14.39 -10.05
C SER A 55 14.15 14.84 -10.16
N GLU A 56 13.87 16.10 -9.82
CA GLU A 56 12.51 16.67 -9.83
C GLU A 56 11.88 16.53 -11.22
N GLN A 57 10.89 15.65 -11.37
CA GLN A 57 10.16 15.49 -12.62
C GLN A 57 8.89 16.35 -12.61
N PHE A 58 8.89 17.36 -13.47
CA PHE A 58 7.74 18.23 -13.68
C PHE A 58 6.70 17.54 -14.57
N ALA A 59 5.44 17.60 -14.16
CA ALA A 59 4.32 17.02 -14.90
C ALA A 59 4.08 17.71 -16.27
N HIS A 60 4.64 18.90 -16.47
CA HIS A 60 4.58 19.62 -17.74
C HIS A 60 5.82 20.52 -17.93
N PRO A 61 6.36 20.68 -19.15
CA PRO A 61 7.51 21.56 -19.42
C PRO A 61 7.28 23.03 -19.01
N ALA A 62 6.03 23.48 -18.97
CA ALA A 62 5.69 24.82 -18.49
C ALA A 62 5.86 24.95 -16.96
N PHE A 63 5.64 23.89 -16.19
CA PHE A 63 5.92 23.88 -14.75
C PHE A 63 7.44 23.94 -14.51
N ASP A 64 8.23 23.14 -15.23
CA ASP A 64 9.70 23.21 -15.20
C ASP A 64 10.20 24.62 -15.53
N ARG A 65 9.75 25.21 -16.64
CA ARG A 65 10.12 26.59 -17.02
C ARG A 65 9.79 27.61 -15.91
N THR A 66 8.66 27.44 -15.23
CA THR A 66 8.19 28.36 -14.18
C THR A 66 9.00 28.20 -12.90
N TRP A 67 9.27 26.96 -12.50
CA TRP A 67 10.05 26.62 -11.30
C TRP A 67 11.53 26.94 -11.48
N SER A 68 12.12 26.46 -12.58
CA SER A 68 13.56 26.56 -12.86
C SER A 68 14.03 28.00 -12.90
N ARG A 69 13.17 28.94 -13.34
CA ARG A 69 13.53 30.36 -13.34
C ARG A 69 14.09 30.83 -12.00
N THR A 70 13.44 30.51 -10.89
CA THR A 70 13.84 31.02 -9.58
C THR A 70 14.49 29.99 -8.69
N ASP A 71 14.17 28.70 -8.85
CA ASP A 71 14.54 27.71 -7.85
C ASP A 71 15.73 26.85 -8.31
N LYS A 72 15.92 26.66 -9.63
CA LYS A 72 17.13 26.03 -10.18
C LYS A 72 18.44 26.69 -9.75
N PRO A 73 18.59 28.04 -9.74
CA PRO A 73 19.83 28.66 -9.24
C PRO A 73 20.11 28.35 -7.75
N VAL A 74 19.07 28.12 -6.95
CA VAL A 74 19.20 27.73 -5.54
C VAL A 74 19.62 26.26 -5.46
N GLU A 75 18.92 25.40 -6.21
CA GLU A 75 19.21 23.96 -6.32
C GLU A 75 20.64 23.68 -6.79
N ASP A 76 21.09 24.33 -7.86
CA ASP A 76 22.43 24.17 -8.44
C ASP A 76 23.53 24.81 -7.55
N GLY A 77 23.16 25.51 -6.48
CA GLY A 77 24.08 26.18 -5.56
C GLY A 77 24.74 27.45 -6.14
N GLU A 78 24.19 28.01 -7.21
CA GLU A 78 24.65 29.26 -7.83
C GLU A 78 24.31 30.50 -6.99
N VAL A 79 23.27 30.42 -6.17
CA VAL A 79 22.88 31.46 -5.21
C VAL A 79 22.41 30.85 -3.90
N ALA A 80 22.75 31.48 -2.78
CA ALA A 80 22.17 31.17 -1.47
C ALA A 80 21.05 32.17 -1.17
N ARG A 81 19.79 31.75 -1.31
CA ARG A 81 18.58 32.52 -0.96
C ARG A 81 17.38 31.57 -0.76
N THR A 82 16.29 32.09 -0.20
CA THR A 82 15.02 31.37 -0.06
C THR A 82 14.46 30.85 -1.40
N TRP A 83 13.72 29.73 -1.31
CA TRP A 83 12.98 29.11 -2.41
C TRP A 83 11.67 29.85 -2.70
N VAL A 84 11.22 29.86 -3.96
CA VAL A 84 9.95 30.50 -4.35
C VAL A 84 8.81 29.48 -4.42
N TYR A 85 9.10 28.29 -4.96
CA TYR A 85 8.15 27.18 -5.08
C TYR A 85 8.56 25.99 -4.21
N GLY A 86 9.88 25.76 -4.08
CA GLY A 86 10.52 24.71 -3.29
C GLY A 86 10.30 23.31 -3.84
N SER A 87 10.51 22.30 -3.00
CA SER A 87 10.55 20.90 -3.44
C SER A 87 9.18 20.38 -3.86
N LEU A 88 9.18 19.43 -4.78
CA LEU A 88 7.98 18.73 -5.20
C LEU A 88 7.26 18.06 -4.01
N VAL A 89 5.93 18.22 -4.00
CA VAL A 89 5.02 17.51 -3.10
C VAL A 89 4.28 16.42 -3.87
N SER A 90 3.93 16.62 -5.16
CA SER A 90 3.27 15.59 -5.98
C SER A 90 3.85 15.46 -7.38
N GLU A 91 3.67 14.29 -8.01
CA GLU A 91 4.14 13.98 -9.39
C GLU A 91 3.27 14.61 -10.49
N GLY A 92 2.20 15.30 -10.08
CA GLY A 92 1.24 15.97 -10.93
C GLY A 92 -0.02 15.14 -11.15
N ALA A 93 -1.19 15.78 -11.06
CA ALA A 93 -2.48 15.11 -11.04
C ALA A 93 -3.50 15.85 -11.90
N MET A 94 -4.51 15.12 -12.38
CA MET A 94 -5.69 15.69 -13.03
C MET A 94 -6.78 15.90 -11.99
N GLU A 95 -7.18 17.16 -11.78
CA GLU A 95 -8.22 17.52 -10.84
C GLU A 95 -9.51 17.93 -11.56
N PRO A 96 -10.71 17.61 -11.03
CA PRO A 96 -11.96 18.13 -11.56
C PRO A 96 -11.97 19.66 -11.65
N TYR A 97 -12.30 20.17 -12.83
CA TYR A 97 -12.49 21.59 -13.08
C TYR A 97 -13.48 21.79 -14.23
N SER A 98 -14.71 22.21 -13.91
CA SER A 98 -15.85 22.13 -14.82
C SER A 98 -15.69 22.93 -16.11
N ASP A 99 -14.95 24.04 -16.07
CA ASP A 99 -14.72 24.93 -17.22
C ASP A 99 -13.44 24.59 -18.02
N SER A 100 -12.66 23.59 -17.58
CA SER A 100 -11.48 23.12 -18.31
C SER A 100 -11.88 22.20 -19.46
N PRO A 101 -11.20 22.22 -20.63
CA PRO A 101 -11.32 21.18 -21.64
C PRO A 101 -11.20 19.76 -21.03
N GLY A 102 -12.24 18.93 -21.20
CA GLY A 102 -12.30 17.59 -20.62
C GLY A 102 -12.85 17.54 -19.19
N GLY A 103 -13.19 18.68 -18.58
CA GLY A 103 -13.73 18.76 -17.22
C GLY A 103 -12.69 18.62 -16.11
N THR A 104 -11.40 18.69 -16.46
CA THR A 104 -10.27 18.47 -15.55
C THR A 104 -9.10 19.39 -15.86
N ARG A 105 -8.33 19.82 -14.86
CA ARG A 105 -7.09 20.60 -15.02
C ARG A 105 -5.88 19.80 -14.56
N LEU A 106 -4.73 20.04 -15.18
CA LEU A 106 -3.45 19.49 -14.70
C LEU A 106 -2.92 20.37 -13.57
N VAL A 107 -2.54 19.76 -12.45
CA VAL A 107 -1.90 20.43 -11.32
C VAL A 107 -0.62 19.74 -10.90
N GLN A 108 0.28 20.44 -10.23
CA GLN A 108 1.41 19.86 -9.51
C GLN A 108 1.68 20.64 -8.23
N TYR A 109 1.89 19.94 -7.12
CA TYR A 109 2.11 20.53 -5.81
C TYR A 109 3.60 20.59 -5.47
N PHE A 110 3.97 21.66 -4.77
CA PHE A 110 5.28 21.95 -4.22
C PHE A 110 5.10 22.43 -2.77
N ASP A 111 6.15 22.43 -1.97
CA ASP A 111 6.03 22.81 -0.55
C ASP A 111 5.39 24.21 -0.36
N LYS A 112 5.78 25.20 -1.18
CA LYS A 112 5.31 26.59 -1.11
C LYS A 112 4.16 26.88 -2.06
N ALA A 113 3.80 25.96 -2.96
CA ALA A 113 2.98 26.26 -4.12
C ALA A 113 2.14 25.11 -4.65
N ARG A 114 1.09 25.43 -5.40
CA ARG A 114 0.57 24.57 -6.47
C ARG A 114 0.85 25.29 -7.79
N MET A 115 1.13 24.55 -8.86
CA MET A 115 1.07 25.04 -10.24
C MET A 115 -0.09 24.35 -10.94
N GLU A 116 -0.78 25.05 -11.84
CA GLU A 116 -1.94 24.51 -12.55
C GLU A 116 -2.01 25.03 -14.00
N ILE A 117 -2.50 24.16 -14.89
CA ILE A 117 -2.87 24.48 -16.27
C ILE A 117 -4.37 24.20 -16.41
N THR A 118 -5.16 25.25 -16.27
CA THR A 118 -6.63 25.19 -16.36
C THR A 118 -7.14 25.18 -17.81
N HIS A 119 -6.39 25.79 -18.73
CA HIS A 119 -6.75 25.86 -20.15
C HIS A 119 -5.58 25.33 -21.00
N PRO A 120 -5.44 23.99 -21.12
CA PRO A 120 -4.39 23.39 -21.94
C PRO A 120 -4.54 23.72 -23.45
N ASP A 121 -5.70 24.20 -23.88
CA ASP A 121 -5.97 24.69 -25.24
C ASP A 121 -5.55 26.16 -25.46
N ALA A 122 -5.15 26.88 -24.41
CA ALA A 122 -4.64 28.23 -24.50
C ALA A 122 -3.22 28.27 -25.11
N VAL A 123 -2.87 29.41 -25.70
CA VAL A 123 -1.50 29.63 -26.20
C VAL A 123 -0.57 29.86 -25.02
N ASP A 124 0.52 29.09 -24.95
CA ASP A 124 1.58 29.30 -23.97
C ASP A 124 2.38 30.58 -24.30
N ASP A 125 1.97 31.70 -23.68
CA ASP A 125 2.62 33.01 -23.78
C ASP A 125 3.56 33.31 -22.59
N GLY A 126 3.90 32.29 -21.80
CA GLY A 126 4.94 32.34 -20.79
C GLY A 126 4.43 32.54 -19.37
N LEU A 127 4.06 33.77 -19.01
CA LEU A 127 3.87 34.14 -17.60
C LEU A 127 2.55 33.64 -17.00
N TRP A 128 1.45 33.67 -17.74
CA TRP A 128 0.12 33.35 -17.19
C TRP A 128 -0.47 32.04 -17.70
N TYR A 129 0.29 31.30 -18.51
CA TYR A 129 -0.07 29.95 -18.92
C TYR A 129 -0.08 28.99 -17.72
N VAL A 130 0.84 29.18 -16.78
CA VAL A 130 0.85 28.51 -15.47
C VAL A 130 0.35 29.50 -14.42
N THR A 131 -0.70 29.13 -13.70
CA THR A 131 -1.16 29.84 -12.50
C THR A 131 -0.80 29.04 -11.25
N THR A 132 -0.91 29.68 -10.08
CA THR A 132 -0.54 29.04 -8.81
C THR A 132 -1.68 28.88 -7.81
N GLY A 133 -2.92 28.80 -8.32
CA GLY A 133 -4.17 28.70 -7.56
C GLY A 133 -4.46 29.88 -6.64
N LEU A 134 -5.62 29.90 -5.96
CA LEU A 134 -5.98 30.89 -4.94
C LEU A 134 -5.82 30.28 -3.53
N LEU A 135 -4.77 29.49 -3.34
CA LEU A 135 -4.60 28.55 -2.22
C LEU A 135 -4.93 29.16 -0.86
N VAL A 136 -4.40 30.36 -0.58
CA VAL A 136 -4.61 31.02 0.72
C VAL A 136 -6.04 31.54 0.84
N VAL A 137 -6.63 32.12 -0.21
CA VAL A 137 -8.05 32.53 -0.17
C VAL A 137 -8.94 31.33 0.10
N GLU A 138 -8.71 30.24 -0.62
CA GLU A 138 -9.50 29.02 -0.51
C GLU A 138 -9.39 28.43 0.91
N MET A 139 -8.18 28.25 1.45
CA MET A 139 -7.96 27.79 2.83
C MET A 139 -8.57 28.74 3.87
N MET A 140 -8.46 30.06 3.72
CA MET A 140 -9.05 31.01 4.68
C MET A 140 -10.59 31.02 4.60
N THR A 141 -11.17 30.78 3.44
CA THR A 141 -12.63 30.87 3.26
C THR A 141 -13.36 29.55 3.38
N GLY A 142 -12.65 28.44 3.23
CA GLY A 142 -13.24 27.13 3.08
C GLY A 142 -13.80 26.85 1.69
N GLN A 143 -13.60 27.74 0.71
CA GLN A 143 -14.23 27.66 -0.62
C GLN A 143 -13.21 27.18 -1.65
N MET A 144 -13.11 25.87 -1.85
CA MET A 144 -12.21 25.25 -2.83
C MET A 144 -12.73 25.47 -4.26
N GLN A 145 -11.87 25.93 -5.16
CA GLN A 145 -12.27 26.24 -6.53
C GLN A 145 -12.31 24.98 -7.43
N VAL A 146 -13.47 24.72 -8.04
CA VAL A 146 -13.75 23.56 -8.93
C VAL A 146 -14.27 23.97 -10.32
N GLY A 147 -14.25 25.28 -10.61
CA GLY A 147 -14.59 25.90 -11.90
C GLY A 147 -14.33 27.40 -11.83
N ASP A 148 -14.49 28.14 -12.93
CA ASP A 148 -14.19 29.58 -12.99
C ASP A 148 -14.99 30.37 -11.95
N SER A 149 -16.20 29.90 -11.67
CA SER A 149 -17.13 30.50 -10.69
C SER A 149 -17.80 29.45 -9.79
N GLN A 150 -17.29 28.22 -9.77
CA GLN A 150 -17.83 27.13 -8.97
C GLN A 150 -16.88 26.80 -7.83
N PHE A 151 -17.46 26.63 -6.64
CA PHE A 151 -16.73 26.37 -5.41
C PHE A 151 -17.41 25.25 -4.63
N GLU A 152 -16.58 24.46 -3.98
CA GLU A 152 -16.98 23.48 -2.99
C GLU A 152 -16.63 24.00 -1.59
N ASN A 153 -17.55 23.84 -0.63
CA ASN A 153 -17.31 24.29 0.73
C ASN A 153 -16.79 23.14 1.58
N ILE A 154 -15.50 23.15 1.91
CA ILE A 154 -14.87 22.14 2.78
C ILE A 154 -14.43 22.74 4.14
N GLY A 155 -14.86 23.97 4.44
CA GLY A 155 -14.57 24.65 5.70
C GLY A 155 -13.18 25.29 5.75
N PRO A 156 -12.98 26.41 6.46
CA PRO A 156 -11.66 27.05 6.56
C PRO A 156 -10.60 26.14 7.20
N ALA A 157 -9.35 26.26 6.77
CA ALA A 157 -8.24 25.44 7.24
C ALA A 157 -7.78 25.85 8.64
N ASP A 158 -7.84 24.91 9.59
CA ASP A 158 -7.28 25.06 10.93
C ASP A 158 -5.80 24.60 10.96
N ILE A 159 -5.00 25.20 10.09
CA ILE A 159 -3.57 24.90 9.94
C ILE A 159 -2.78 26.17 10.31
N PRO A 160 -1.77 26.10 11.20
CA PRO A 160 -0.86 27.20 11.46
C PRO A 160 -0.25 27.75 10.18
N VAL A 161 -0.29 29.08 9.99
CA VAL A 161 0.20 29.68 8.73
C VAL A 161 1.73 29.67 8.65
N ALA A 162 2.40 29.69 9.80
CA ALA A 162 3.85 29.64 9.92
C ALA A 162 4.25 28.93 11.23
N GLY A 163 5.47 28.40 11.28
CA GLY A 163 5.98 27.66 12.43
C GLY A 163 5.82 26.15 12.31
N ASP A 164 5.99 25.47 13.44
CA ASP A 164 5.81 24.04 13.58
C ASP A 164 4.32 23.65 13.41
N PRO A 165 3.99 22.49 12.79
CA PRO A 165 2.60 22.11 12.52
C PRO A 165 1.70 21.96 13.76
N ASP A 166 2.28 21.67 14.92
CA ASP A 166 1.61 21.46 16.21
C ASP A 166 1.61 22.71 17.11
N ASP A 167 2.04 23.86 16.58
CA ASP A 167 2.15 25.10 17.34
C ASP A 167 0.80 25.76 17.61
N SER A 168 0.25 25.52 18.81
CA SER A 168 -1.00 26.12 19.27
C SER A 168 -0.93 27.64 19.49
N ASP A 169 0.27 28.24 19.52
CA ASP A 169 0.45 29.68 19.70
C ASP A 169 0.46 30.45 18.36
N SER A 170 0.62 29.74 17.23
CA SER A 170 0.63 30.31 15.88
C SER A 170 -0.79 30.47 15.32
N PRO A 171 -1.13 31.60 14.68
CA PRO A 171 -2.45 31.80 14.11
C PRO A 171 -2.68 30.93 12.87
N THR A 172 -3.91 30.39 12.76
CA THR A 172 -4.30 29.53 11.63
C THR A 172 -4.91 30.33 10.47
N TYR A 173 -5.04 29.71 9.29
CA TYR A 173 -5.73 30.34 8.15
C TYR A 173 -7.19 30.71 8.49
N ALA A 174 -7.89 29.85 9.24
CA ALA A 174 -9.24 30.10 9.71
C ALA A 174 -9.33 31.36 10.59
N GLU A 175 -8.35 31.58 11.47
CA GLU A 175 -8.30 32.78 12.32
C GLU A 175 -7.97 34.04 11.53
N LEU A 176 -6.99 33.98 10.63
CA LEU A 176 -6.64 35.10 9.75
C LEU A 176 -7.80 35.47 8.80
N ALA A 177 -8.70 34.54 8.49
CA ALA A 177 -9.90 34.80 7.69
C ALA A 177 -10.76 35.93 8.28
N LEU A 178 -10.78 36.05 9.61
CA LEU A 178 -11.51 37.07 10.34
C LEU A 178 -10.94 38.48 10.11
N LEU A 179 -9.67 38.58 9.69
CA LEU A 179 -8.93 39.83 9.50
C LEU A 179 -8.93 40.33 8.05
N ARG A 180 -9.55 39.61 7.11
CA ARG A 180 -9.60 40.00 5.68
C ARG A 180 -10.32 41.32 5.39
N ASN A 181 -11.14 41.79 6.33
CA ASN A 181 -11.84 43.07 6.22
C ASN A 181 -11.27 44.13 7.18
N ALA A 182 -10.10 43.87 7.79
CA ALA A 182 -9.42 44.84 8.63
C ALA A 182 -9.05 46.09 7.81
N PRO A 183 -9.21 47.30 8.35
CA PRO A 183 -8.86 48.52 7.63
C PRO A 183 -7.34 48.61 7.40
N PRO A 184 -6.89 49.16 6.26
CA PRO A 184 -5.48 49.29 5.98
C PRO A 184 -4.79 50.28 6.91
N ALA A 185 -3.54 50.00 7.26
CA ALA A 185 -2.69 50.96 7.95
C ALA A 185 -2.48 52.25 7.12
N GLU A 186 -2.17 53.36 7.79
CA GLU A 186 -1.81 54.61 7.11
C GLU A 186 -0.50 54.45 6.32
N ASP A 187 -0.37 55.14 5.19
CA ASP A 187 0.83 55.09 4.35
C ASP A 187 2.08 55.47 5.17
N GLY A 188 3.07 54.59 5.21
CA GLY A 188 4.31 54.77 5.95
C GLY A 188 4.21 54.55 7.46
N ALA A 189 3.06 54.11 7.98
CA ALA A 189 2.94 53.75 9.39
C ALA A 189 3.89 52.62 9.76
N VAL A 190 4.51 52.70 10.94
CA VAL A 190 5.33 51.61 11.49
C VAL A 190 4.40 50.49 11.97
N LEU A 191 4.66 49.27 11.53
CA LEU A 191 3.82 48.11 11.82
C LEU A 191 4.23 47.51 13.16
N THR A 192 3.36 47.66 14.16
CA THR A 192 3.57 47.18 15.55
C THR A 192 2.42 46.30 16.05
N GLU A 193 1.48 45.94 15.19
CA GLU A 193 0.37 45.08 15.56
C GLU A 193 0.83 43.62 15.60
N MET A 194 0.54 42.94 16.70
CA MET A 194 0.83 41.54 16.96
C MET A 194 -0.48 40.75 16.97
N LEU A 195 -0.54 39.69 16.19
CA LEU A 195 -1.62 38.72 16.14
C LEU A 195 -1.26 37.53 17.02
N HIS A 196 -2.15 37.20 17.96
CA HIS A 196 -2.06 36.02 18.80
C HIS A 196 -3.06 34.95 18.35
N ALA A 197 -2.79 33.70 18.73
CA ALA A 197 -3.76 32.61 18.65
C ALA A 197 -5.13 33.03 19.22
N GLY A 198 -6.21 32.59 18.56
CA GLY A 198 -7.58 33.05 18.77
C GLY A 198 -7.97 34.28 17.94
N GLY A 199 -7.13 34.73 17.00
CA GLY A 199 -7.42 35.84 16.10
C GLY A 199 -7.36 37.23 16.74
N HIS A 200 -6.72 37.39 17.90
CA HIS A 200 -6.68 38.65 18.63
C HIS A 200 -5.48 39.51 18.25
N VAL A 201 -5.74 40.75 17.82
CA VAL A 201 -4.70 41.73 17.45
C VAL A 201 -4.46 42.73 18.59
N MET A 202 -3.20 42.89 18.98
CA MET A 202 -2.74 43.86 19.99
C MET A 202 -1.52 44.64 19.50
N SER A 203 -1.46 45.93 19.82
CA SER A 203 -0.28 46.75 19.49
C SER A 203 0.86 46.53 20.48
N ASP A 204 2.05 46.18 20.00
CA ASP A 204 3.29 46.13 20.78
C ASP A 204 4.32 47.16 20.26
N PRO A 205 4.45 48.31 20.93
CA PRO A 205 5.41 49.35 20.54
C PRO A 205 6.88 48.92 20.50
N ALA A 206 7.27 47.81 21.16
CA ALA A 206 8.64 47.31 21.12
C ALA A 206 9.05 46.87 19.70
N LEU A 207 8.09 46.41 18.89
CA LEU A 207 8.29 45.96 17.52
C LEU A 207 8.70 47.09 16.56
N ALA A 208 8.50 48.35 16.96
CA ALA A 208 8.99 49.51 16.21
C ALA A 208 10.52 49.49 16.01
N GLN A 209 11.27 48.74 16.83
CA GLN A 209 12.72 48.55 16.68
C GLN A 209 13.12 47.96 15.32
N TYR A 210 12.24 47.18 14.70
CA TYR A 210 12.51 46.54 13.41
C TYR A 210 12.24 47.47 12.22
N ASN A 211 11.60 48.62 12.45
CA ASN A 211 11.38 49.67 11.44
C ASN A 211 10.70 49.18 10.16
N VAL A 212 9.80 48.18 10.27
CA VAL A 212 8.95 47.73 9.16
C VAL A 212 7.75 48.67 9.04
N THR A 213 7.41 49.08 7.81
CA THR A 213 6.37 50.08 7.55
C THR A 213 5.34 49.60 6.51
N ALA A 214 4.15 50.19 6.51
CA ALA A 214 3.18 50.07 5.42
C ALA A 214 3.71 50.78 4.16
N ALA A 215 4.13 50.03 3.14
CA ALA A 215 4.90 50.58 2.02
C ALA A 215 4.12 50.72 0.71
N HIS A 216 3.14 49.87 0.47
CA HIS A 216 2.40 49.88 -0.79
C HIS A 216 0.94 49.48 -0.60
N ARG A 217 0.02 50.43 -0.82
CA ARG A 217 -1.42 50.20 -0.72
C ARG A 217 -1.99 49.65 -2.02
N VAL A 218 -2.72 48.54 -1.92
CA VAL A 218 -3.46 47.92 -3.01
C VAL A 218 -4.94 48.14 -2.75
N THR A 219 -5.63 48.81 -3.69
CA THR A 219 -7.08 49.05 -3.60
C THR A 219 -7.76 48.62 -4.90
N VAL A 220 -8.49 47.49 -4.84
CA VAL A 220 -9.36 46.98 -5.91
C VAL A 220 -10.70 46.55 -5.29
N PRO A 221 -11.79 46.29 -6.06
CA PRO A 221 -13.04 45.85 -5.46
C PRO A 221 -12.85 44.61 -4.57
N GLY A 222 -13.18 44.74 -3.28
CA GLY A 222 -13.03 43.66 -2.29
C GLY A 222 -11.66 43.57 -1.60
N ILE A 223 -10.66 44.37 -2.01
CA ILE A 223 -9.32 44.39 -1.41
C ILE A 223 -8.89 45.83 -1.16
N ASP A 224 -8.51 46.14 0.08
CA ASP A 224 -7.93 47.43 0.46
C ASP A 224 -6.90 47.23 1.58
N HIS A 225 -5.68 46.84 1.20
CA HIS A 225 -4.62 46.43 2.13
C HIS A 225 -3.26 47.05 1.84
N GLN A 226 -2.42 47.18 2.87
CA GLN A 226 -1.02 47.58 2.74
C GLN A 226 -0.10 46.39 2.63
N VAL A 227 0.89 46.44 1.75
CA VAL A 227 2.03 45.51 1.74
C VAL A 227 3.14 46.06 2.64
N ALA A 228 3.65 45.23 3.56
CA ALA A 228 4.75 45.62 4.44
C ALA A 228 6.04 45.90 3.64
N SER A 229 6.87 46.82 4.14
CA SER A 229 8.06 47.32 3.42
C SER A 229 9.06 46.23 3.08
N VAL A 230 9.24 45.24 3.95
CA VAL A 230 10.14 44.10 3.74
C VAL A 230 9.63 43.18 2.63
N PHE A 231 8.32 42.90 2.61
CA PHE A 231 7.69 42.09 1.57
C PHE A 231 7.65 42.81 0.24
N TRP A 232 7.31 44.10 0.24
CA TRP A 232 7.33 44.91 -0.98
C TRP A 232 8.73 44.98 -1.59
N ALA A 233 9.77 45.11 -0.77
CA ALA A 233 11.16 45.07 -1.24
C ALA A 233 11.52 43.69 -1.83
N TYR A 234 11.12 42.60 -1.19
CA TYR A 234 11.35 41.24 -1.68
C TYR A 234 10.65 40.97 -3.02
N MET A 235 9.37 41.33 -3.13
CA MET A 235 8.57 41.15 -4.36
C MET A 235 9.08 41.99 -5.54
N ASN A 236 9.88 43.03 -5.29
CA ASN A 236 10.53 43.87 -6.30
C ASN A 236 12.05 43.60 -6.42
N SER A 237 12.54 42.54 -5.79
CA SER A 237 13.97 42.22 -5.79
C SER A 237 14.43 41.60 -7.12
N ALA A 238 15.75 41.64 -7.32
CA ALA A 238 16.43 41.06 -8.47
C ALA A 238 17.58 40.19 -7.99
N GLY A 239 17.91 39.15 -8.76
CA GLY A 239 18.95 38.18 -8.43
C GLY A 239 19.27 37.29 -9.61
N ILE A 240 20.06 36.24 -9.37
CA ILE A 240 20.32 35.22 -10.39
C ILE A 240 19.04 34.40 -10.60
N VAL A 241 18.62 34.33 -11.86
CA VAL A 241 17.52 33.51 -12.38
C VAL A 241 18.01 32.65 -13.54
N TRP A 242 17.30 31.58 -13.85
CA TRP A 242 17.49 30.79 -15.07
C TRP A 242 16.50 31.26 -16.15
N GLU A 243 16.99 31.69 -17.31
CA GLU A 243 16.16 32.12 -18.42
C GLU A 243 16.86 31.85 -19.75
N ASP A 244 16.11 31.39 -20.76
CA ASP A 244 16.64 31.07 -22.10
C ASP A 244 17.88 30.15 -22.09
N GLY A 245 17.94 29.21 -21.13
CA GLY A 245 19.03 28.24 -21.00
C GLY A 245 20.32 28.79 -20.38
N ALA A 246 20.27 29.95 -19.71
CA ALA A 246 21.42 30.54 -19.03
C ALA A 246 21.05 31.22 -17.71
N PHE A 247 22.04 31.35 -16.82
CA PHE A 247 21.93 32.18 -15.62
C PHE A 247 22.06 33.67 -15.98
N ALA A 248 21.10 34.48 -15.55
CA ALA A 248 21.07 35.93 -15.76
C ALA A 248 20.69 36.66 -14.46
N SER A 249 21.15 37.91 -14.31
CA SER A 249 20.73 38.76 -13.20
C SER A 249 19.54 39.61 -13.62
N GLU A 250 18.35 39.23 -13.19
CA GLU A 250 17.07 39.82 -13.60
C GLU A 250 16.13 39.95 -12.38
N PRO A 251 14.97 40.64 -12.51
CA PRO A 251 13.94 40.60 -11.48
C PRO A 251 13.54 39.14 -11.16
N LEU A 252 13.48 38.82 -9.86
CA LEU A 252 13.02 37.51 -9.41
C LEU A 252 11.56 37.29 -9.82
N PHE A 253 10.75 38.35 -9.73
CA PHE A 253 9.35 38.36 -10.13
C PHE A 253 9.13 39.34 -11.29
N LEU A 254 8.71 38.84 -12.45
CA LEU A 254 8.36 39.68 -13.61
C LEU A 254 7.17 40.60 -13.30
N ASN A 255 6.25 40.11 -12.47
CA ASN A 255 5.20 40.89 -11.83
C ASN A 255 5.25 40.58 -10.32
N PRO A 256 5.36 41.61 -9.44
CA PRO A 256 5.43 41.41 -7.99
C PRO A 256 4.32 40.53 -7.41
N PHE A 257 3.13 40.53 -8.02
CA PHE A 257 1.96 39.76 -7.57
C PHE A 257 1.75 38.45 -8.32
N TYR A 258 2.64 38.06 -9.24
CA TYR A 258 2.50 36.80 -9.97
C TYR A 258 2.48 35.60 -9.01
N ALA A 259 3.53 35.46 -8.22
CA ALA A 259 3.68 34.32 -7.30
C ALA A 259 2.74 34.43 -6.08
N THR A 260 2.55 35.63 -5.53
CA THR A 260 1.82 35.82 -4.26
C THR A 260 0.33 36.11 -4.45
N GLY A 261 -0.08 36.71 -5.58
CA GLY A 261 -1.39 37.38 -5.69
C GLY A 261 -1.46 38.68 -4.86
N LEU A 262 -2.65 39.28 -4.80
CA LEU A 262 -2.90 40.54 -4.09
C LEU A 262 -2.94 40.33 -2.56
N PRO A 263 -2.59 41.34 -1.73
CA PRO A 263 -2.68 41.22 -0.28
C PRO A 263 -4.14 41.07 0.16
N ILE A 264 -4.41 40.12 1.05
CA ILE A 264 -5.76 39.86 1.61
C ILE A 264 -5.82 40.05 3.12
N THR A 265 -4.69 40.39 3.75
CA THR A 265 -4.59 40.84 5.14
C THR A 265 -3.60 42.00 5.22
N GLU A 266 -3.66 42.76 6.32
CA GLU A 266 -2.50 43.54 6.76
C GLU A 266 -1.36 42.61 7.21
N ALA A 267 -0.16 43.17 7.40
CA ALA A 267 0.94 42.43 8.01
C ALA A 267 0.90 42.55 9.54
N TYR A 268 1.03 41.41 10.22
CA TYR A 268 1.00 41.31 11.67
C TYR A 268 2.25 40.60 12.17
N TRP A 269 2.78 41.03 13.31
CA TRP A 269 3.77 40.23 14.02
C TRP A 269 3.08 39.05 14.70
N VAL A 270 3.73 37.91 14.75
CA VAL A 270 3.23 36.67 15.35
C VAL A 270 4.37 36.03 16.16
N GLU A 271 4.02 35.27 17.19
CA GLU A 271 4.94 34.33 17.81
C GLU A 271 4.69 32.96 17.19
N VAL A 272 5.77 32.32 16.73
CA VAL A 272 5.71 30.98 16.14
C VAL A 272 6.87 30.14 16.68
N SER A 273 6.66 28.86 16.82
CA SER A 273 7.68 27.87 17.16
C SER A 273 8.36 27.38 15.90
N VAL A 274 9.68 27.26 15.91
CA VAL A 274 10.47 26.61 14.86
C VAL A 274 11.42 25.63 15.53
N GLY A 275 11.21 24.33 15.32
CA GLY A 275 11.93 23.27 16.04
C GLY A 275 11.73 23.36 17.56
N GLY A 276 10.52 23.71 17.99
CA GLY A 276 10.13 23.90 19.39
C GLY A 276 10.71 25.14 20.07
N THR A 277 11.33 26.05 19.31
CA THR A 277 11.88 27.31 19.82
C THR A 277 11.02 28.49 19.36
N PRO A 278 10.55 29.38 20.25
CA PRO A 278 9.73 30.51 19.86
C PRO A 278 10.53 31.60 19.13
N HIS A 279 9.95 32.15 18.09
CA HIS A 279 10.47 33.22 17.24
C HIS A 279 9.39 34.28 16.99
N THR A 280 9.78 35.55 17.03
CA THR A 280 8.91 36.66 16.61
C THR A 280 9.09 36.91 15.12
N VAL A 281 8.02 36.71 14.36
CA VAL A 281 8.00 36.75 12.89
C VAL A 281 6.94 37.73 12.43
N LEU A 282 7.22 38.53 11.40
CA LEU A 282 6.18 39.30 10.72
C LEU A 282 5.54 38.41 9.64
N LEU A 283 4.22 38.33 9.60
CA LEU A 283 3.44 37.52 8.68
C LEU A 283 2.50 38.40 7.87
N GLN A 284 2.37 38.14 6.57
CA GLN A 284 1.32 38.71 5.72
C GLN A 284 0.80 37.70 4.70
N CYS A 285 -0.52 37.60 4.58
CA CYS A 285 -1.16 36.72 3.61
C CYS A 285 -1.67 37.48 2.38
N PHE A 286 -1.44 36.86 1.23
CA PHE A 286 -1.85 37.27 -0.11
C PHE A 286 -2.73 36.18 -0.70
N GLU A 287 -3.36 36.42 -1.85
CA GLU A 287 -4.32 35.47 -2.45
C GLU A 287 -3.76 34.06 -2.65
N ARG A 288 -2.45 33.95 -2.96
CA ARG A 288 -1.79 32.69 -3.31
C ARG A 288 -0.71 32.26 -2.34
N ARG A 289 -0.13 33.18 -1.57
CA ARG A 289 0.99 32.91 -0.65
C ARG A 289 0.87 33.69 0.65
N CYS A 290 1.45 33.18 1.73
CA CYS A 290 1.78 33.98 2.89
C CYS A 290 3.30 34.16 2.95
N LEU A 291 3.74 35.38 3.25
CA LEU A 291 5.14 35.74 3.42
C LEU A 291 5.46 35.93 4.89
N THR A 292 6.60 35.42 5.32
CA THR A 292 7.15 35.61 6.67
C THR A 292 8.41 36.46 6.61
N TYR A 293 8.66 37.27 7.64
CA TYR A 293 9.90 38.01 7.83
C TYR A 293 10.45 37.81 9.24
N THR A 294 11.65 37.26 9.32
CA THR A 294 12.35 36.94 10.58
C THR A 294 13.61 37.80 10.67
N PRO A 295 13.60 38.90 11.47
CA PRO A 295 14.72 39.85 11.53
C PRO A 295 16.06 39.23 11.94
N GLU A 296 16.02 38.14 12.71
CA GLU A 296 17.19 37.46 13.26
C GLU A 296 17.91 36.56 12.24
N ASN A 297 17.24 36.21 11.14
CA ASN A 297 17.80 35.39 10.08
C ASN A 297 18.88 36.17 9.30
N ALA A 298 19.78 35.43 8.63
CA ALA A 298 20.71 36.04 7.69
C ALA A 298 19.94 36.70 6.53
N PRO A 299 20.45 37.81 5.93
CA PRO A 299 19.70 38.62 4.96
C PRO A 299 19.03 37.85 3.83
N GLU A 300 19.67 36.80 3.33
CA GLU A 300 19.19 35.92 2.27
C GLU A 300 18.02 34.99 2.66
N TRP A 301 17.74 34.85 3.96
CA TRP A 301 16.65 34.05 4.56
C TRP A 301 15.73 34.90 5.44
N GLN A 302 15.81 36.23 5.34
CA GLN A 302 15.00 37.11 6.17
C GLN A 302 13.54 37.14 5.74
N VAL A 303 13.25 36.98 4.44
CA VAL A 303 11.88 36.84 3.92
C VAL A 303 11.76 35.46 3.32
N GLU A 304 10.71 34.73 3.68
CA GLU A 304 10.45 33.38 3.20
C GLU A 304 8.99 33.23 2.76
N MET A 305 8.74 32.31 1.82
CA MET A 305 7.38 31.88 1.47
C MET A 305 6.96 30.78 2.44
N GLY A 306 5.76 30.88 3.01
CA GLY A 306 5.18 29.78 3.80
C GLY A 306 4.93 28.52 2.95
N ASN A 307 4.82 27.37 3.62
CA ASN A 307 4.57 26.06 2.99
C ASN A 307 3.11 25.88 2.54
N VAL A 308 2.57 26.90 1.85
CA VAL A 308 1.16 27.00 1.47
C VAL A 308 0.73 25.87 0.54
N GLY A 309 1.63 25.36 -0.31
CA GLY A 309 1.29 24.27 -1.23
C GLY A 309 1.07 22.96 -0.49
N LEU A 310 1.96 22.63 0.46
CA LEU A 310 1.79 21.51 1.36
C LEU A 310 0.54 21.67 2.24
N HIS A 311 0.35 22.85 2.84
CA HIS A 311 -0.83 23.12 3.67
C HIS A 311 -2.13 22.97 2.89
N TYR A 312 -2.17 23.42 1.64
CA TYR A 312 -3.36 23.26 0.80
C TYR A 312 -3.59 21.81 0.39
N TRP A 313 -2.54 21.07 0.06
CA TRP A 313 -2.68 19.63 -0.21
C TRP A 313 -3.29 18.92 1.00
N ASN A 314 -2.76 19.21 2.21
CA ASN A 314 -3.28 18.67 3.45
C ASN A 314 -4.74 19.11 3.67
N TRP A 315 -5.05 20.40 3.61
CA TRP A 315 -6.42 20.88 3.81
C TRP A 315 -7.45 20.25 2.84
N ARG A 316 -7.04 19.96 1.60
CA ARG A 316 -7.91 19.35 0.59
C ARG A 316 -8.06 17.84 0.74
N HIS A 317 -7.02 17.14 1.20
CA HIS A 317 -6.96 15.67 1.17
C HIS A 317 -6.77 15.05 2.56
N ALA A 318 -6.72 15.85 3.63
CA ALA A 318 -6.52 15.35 4.98
C ALA A 318 -7.78 14.62 5.45
N THR A 319 -7.58 13.36 5.76
CA THR A 319 -8.41 12.62 6.70
C THR A 319 -8.04 12.99 8.14
N PRO A 320 -8.99 13.01 9.08
CA PRO A 320 -8.69 13.28 10.50
C PRO A 320 -7.58 12.37 11.01
N PRO A 321 -6.58 12.88 11.77
CA PRO A 321 -5.52 12.07 12.33
C PRO A 321 -6.06 10.87 13.11
N VAL A 322 -5.59 9.67 12.77
CA VAL A 322 -6.12 8.42 13.32
C VAL A 322 -5.29 7.92 14.51
N ALA A 323 -5.93 7.78 15.67
CA ALA A 323 -5.33 7.15 16.85
C ALA A 323 -5.39 5.63 16.79
N GLN A 324 -6.54 5.08 16.39
CA GLN A 324 -6.78 3.64 16.43
C GLN A 324 -7.72 3.20 15.30
N LEU A 325 -7.40 2.04 14.71
CA LEU A 325 -8.19 1.41 13.67
C LEU A 325 -8.92 0.16 14.18
N PHE A 326 -10.16 0.05 13.76
CA PHE A 326 -10.97 -1.14 13.90
C PHE A 326 -11.49 -1.55 12.54
N ILE A 327 -11.63 -2.85 12.33
CA ILE A 327 -12.19 -3.38 11.11
C ILE A 327 -13.25 -4.45 11.42
N ALA A 328 -14.18 -4.62 10.48
CA ALA A 328 -15.03 -5.78 10.40
C ALA A 328 -14.98 -6.32 8.99
N LYS A 329 -14.62 -7.59 8.84
CA LYS A 329 -14.62 -8.31 7.56
C LYS A 329 -15.92 -9.08 7.46
N LEU A 330 -16.74 -8.74 6.47
CA LEU A 330 -18.12 -9.20 6.35
C LEU A 330 -18.21 -10.38 5.38
N THR A 331 -18.85 -11.46 5.82
CA THR A 331 -19.14 -12.63 4.97
C THR A 331 -20.52 -13.18 5.28
N GLY A 332 -21.10 -13.94 4.33
CA GLY A 332 -22.34 -14.66 4.57
C GLY A 332 -22.22 -15.77 5.61
N ALA A 333 -21.03 -16.39 5.73
CA ALA A 333 -20.77 -17.44 6.73
C ALA A 333 -20.88 -16.93 8.18
N ASN A 334 -20.61 -15.64 8.39
CA ASN A 334 -20.70 -14.98 9.69
C ASN A 334 -22.13 -14.58 10.07
N GLU A 335 -23.07 -14.56 9.13
CA GLU A 335 -24.48 -14.25 9.42
C GLU A 335 -25.12 -15.32 10.31
N VAL A 336 -26.19 -14.95 11.02
CA VAL A 336 -26.89 -15.87 11.92
C VAL A 336 -28.40 -15.90 11.63
N PRO A 337 -28.89 -16.93 10.91
CA PRO A 337 -28.14 -18.07 10.35
C PRO A 337 -27.24 -17.69 9.17
N ALA A 338 -26.21 -18.51 8.89
CA ALA A 338 -25.28 -18.28 7.78
C ALA A 338 -26.01 -18.24 6.44
N VAL A 339 -25.57 -17.35 5.56
CA VAL A 339 -26.08 -17.15 4.20
C VAL A 339 -25.04 -17.67 3.21
N ASP A 340 -25.47 -18.51 2.29
CA ASP A 340 -24.65 -18.95 1.15
C ASP A 340 -24.71 -17.88 0.07
N THR A 341 -23.67 -17.05 0.02
CA THR A 341 -23.58 -15.90 -0.88
C THR A 341 -22.12 -15.62 -1.24
N PRO A 342 -21.84 -15.20 -2.49
CA PRO A 342 -20.53 -14.70 -2.86
C PRO A 342 -20.29 -13.27 -2.36
N THR A 343 -21.30 -12.61 -1.77
CA THR A 343 -21.14 -11.26 -1.23
C THR A 343 -20.19 -11.25 -0.04
N SER A 344 -19.36 -10.23 0.00
CA SER A 344 -18.44 -9.94 1.09
C SER A 344 -18.39 -8.42 1.35
N GLY A 345 -17.80 -7.99 2.47
CA GLY A 345 -17.62 -6.58 2.80
C GLY A 345 -16.39 -6.29 3.67
N LEU A 346 -15.97 -5.03 3.73
CA LEU A 346 -15.04 -4.50 4.71
C LEU A 346 -15.61 -3.21 5.30
N ALA A 347 -15.76 -3.18 6.63
CA ALA A 347 -16.00 -1.95 7.36
C ALA A 347 -14.72 -1.54 8.08
N VAL A 348 -14.29 -0.31 7.88
CA VAL A 348 -13.15 0.33 8.56
C VAL A 348 -13.71 1.41 9.47
N PHE A 349 -13.21 1.49 10.69
CA PHE A 349 -13.52 2.54 11.66
C PHE A 349 -12.22 3.12 12.20
N ALA A 350 -12.04 4.42 12.07
CA ALA A 350 -10.86 5.15 12.49
C ALA A 350 -11.23 6.14 13.60
N LEU A 351 -10.79 5.87 14.82
CA LEU A 351 -10.94 6.81 15.94
C LEU A 351 -9.93 7.95 15.77
N SER A 352 -10.40 9.20 15.82
CA SER A 352 -9.56 10.39 15.74
C SER A 352 -8.62 10.51 16.94
N ASP A 353 -7.49 11.21 16.78
CA ASP A 353 -6.49 11.43 17.85
C ASP A 353 -7.04 12.17 19.09
N ASP A 354 -8.03 13.03 18.91
CA ASP A 354 -8.75 13.70 20.01
C ASP A 354 -9.81 12.81 20.67
N HIS A 355 -10.06 11.62 20.09
CA HIS A 355 -11.07 10.64 20.47
C HIS A 355 -12.52 11.15 20.42
N GLU A 356 -12.78 12.25 19.71
CA GLU A 356 -14.11 12.88 19.61
C GLU A 356 -14.93 12.39 18.42
N THR A 357 -14.31 11.73 17.44
CA THR A 357 -14.95 11.29 16.19
C THR A 357 -14.46 9.89 15.77
N ILE A 358 -15.34 9.10 15.16
CA ILE A 358 -14.93 7.90 14.40
C ILE A 358 -15.29 8.12 12.93
N SER A 359 -14.31 8.13 12.05
CA SER A 359 -14.56 8.02 10.60
C SER A 359 -14.85 6.57 10.25
N TYR A 360 -15.87 6.31 9.43
CA TYR A 360 -16.17 4.97 8.94
C TYR A 360 -16.19 4.93 7.42
N TYR A 361 -15.75 3.78 6.89
CA TYR A 361 -15.77 3.43 5.48
C TYR A 361 -16.31 2.01 5.37
N LEU A 362 -17.36 1.80 4.58
CA LEU A 362 -18.00 0.50 4.38
C LEU A 362 -18.03 0.19 2.89
N GLU A 363 -17.27 -0.82 2.50
CA GLU A 363 -17.22 -1.37 1.15
C GLU A 363 -17.84 -2.76 1.09
N VAL A 364 -18.45 -3.08 -0.05
CA VAL A 364 -19.08 -4.37 -0.32
C VAL A 364 -18.69 -4.85 -1.72
N GLU A 365 -18.66 -6.17 -1.89
CA GLU A 365 -18.35 -6.81 -3.17
C GLU A 365 -19.46 -7.77 -3.55
N ASN A 366 -19.75 -7.84 -4.86
CA ASN A 366 -20.71 -8.78 -5.44
C ASN A 366 -22.09 -8.75 -4.74
N ILE A 367 -22.53 -7.58 -4.27
CA ILE A 367 -23.83 -7.45 -3.60
C ILE A 367 -24.92 -7.10 -4.62
N THR A 368 -26.13 -7.61 -4.39
CA THR A 368 -27.32 -7.28 -5.18
C THR A 368 -28.42 -6.72 -4.29
N ASP A 369 -28.97 -5.58 -4.68
CA ASP A 369 -30.06 -4.87 -4.00
C ASP A 369 -29.82 -4.67 -2.49
N ALA A 370 -28.67 -4.12 -2.10
CA ALA A 370 -28.35 -3.72 -0.73
C ALA A 370 -29.28 -2.59 -0.28
N THR A 371 -29.93 -2.77 0.87
CA THR A 371 -30.99 -1.89 1.36
C THR A 371 -30.64 -1.13 2.64
N MET A 372 -29.83 -1.71 3.53
CA MET A 372 -29.48 -1.13 4.83
C MET A 372 -28.14 -1.67 5.31
N ALA A 373 -27.42 -0.90 6.12
CA ALA A 373 -26.29 -1.41 6.90
C ALA A 373 -26.30 -0.81 8.31
N HIS A 374 -25.89 -1.60 9.30
CA HIS A 374 -25.97 -1.22 10.71
C HIS A 374 -24.76 -1.67 11.52
N ILE A 375 -24.49 -0.95 12.61
CA ILE A 375 -23.73 -1.48 13.75
C ILE A 375 -24.72 -2.08 14.75
N HIS A 376 -24.45 -3.29 15.23
CA HIS A 376 -25.24 -3.98 16.25
C HIS A 376 -24.43 -4.22 17.53
N ILE A 377 -25.14 -4.40 18.65
CA ILE A 377 -24.57 -4.84 19.93
C ILE A 377 -24.79 -6.35 20.08
N GLY A 378 -23.74 -7.13 19.80
CA GLY A 378 -23.78 -8.59 19.89
C GLY A 378 -22.38 -9.20 19.75
N ALA A 379 -22.12 -10.20 20.59
CA ALA A 379 -20.93 -11.05 20.43
C ALA A 379 -21.05 -11.93 19.17
N GLU A 380 -19.92 -12.47 18.75
CA GLU A 380 -19.84 -13.42 17.64
C GLU A 380 -20.88 -14.55 17.77
N GLY A 381 -21.57 -14.87 16.67
CA GLY A 381 -22.61 -15.89 16.64
C GLY A 381 -23.92 -15.53 17.35
N VAL A 382 -24.04 -14.34 17.96
CA VAL A 382 -25.24 -13.89 18.67
C VAL A 382 -25.87 -12.68 17.97
N ASN A 383 -27.16 -12.75 17.65
CA ASN A 383 -27.91 -11.61 17.09
C ASN A 383 -28.12 -10.52 18.13
N GLY A 384 -27.81 -9.28 17.74
CA GLY A 384 -27.83 -8.09 18.57
C GLY A 384 -28.89 -7.06 18.18
N SER A 385 -29.17 -6.10 19.05
CA SER A 385 -29.97 -4.92 18.69
C SER A 385 -29.14 -3.93 17.87
N VAL A 386 -29.79 -3.23 16.93
CA VAL A 386 -29.18 -2.12 16.19
C VAL A 386 -28.75 -1.02 17.16
N LEU A 387 -27.49 -0.60 17.05
CA LEU A 387 -26.93 0.58 17.71
C LEU A 387 -27.05 1.81 16.82
N LEU A 388 -26.56 1.71 15.57
CA LEU A 388 -26.40 2.82 14.64
C LEU A 388 -26.66 2.35 13.21
N TRP A 389 -27.16 3.25 12.37
CA TRP A 389 -27.30 3.06 10.92
C TRP A 389 -26.07 3.60 10.22
N LEU A 390 -25.54 2.84 9.26
CA LEU A 390 -24.45 3.26 8.39
C LEU A 390 -24.95 3.56 6.97
N TYR A 391 -26.01 2.87 6.54
CA TYR A 391 -26.56 3.01 5.18
C TYR A 391 -28.08 2.84 5.17
N ASP A 392 -28.78 3.67 4.38
CA ASP A 392 -30.23 3.56 4.13
C ASP A 392 -30.55 3.69 2.63
N GLY A 393 -30.52 2.55 1.93
CA GLY A 393 -30.82 2.40 0.50
C GLY A 393 -32.21 1.86 0.22
N ARG A 394 -33.16 1.93 1.16
CA ARG A 394 -34.49 1.30 0.99
C ARG A 394 -35.28 1.82 -0.20
N ASP A 395 -35.06 3.07 -0.60
CA ASP A 395 -35.71 3.69 -1.75
C ASP A 395 -34.90 3.55 -3.06
N ASP A 396 -33.59 3.26 -2.97
CA ASP A 396 -32.68 3.09 -4.10
C ASP A 396 -31.55 2.08 -3.75
N PRO A 397 -31.83 0.76 -3.83
CA PRO A 397 -30.89 -0.27 -3.40
C PRO A 397 -29.63 -0.34 -4.26
N PHE A 398 -28.46 -0.46 -3.61
CA PHE A 398 -27.18 -0.59 -4.30
C PHE A 398 -26.95 -2.00 -4.86
N THR A 399 -26.42 -2.12 -6.08
CA THR A 399 -25.98 -3.38 -6.68
C THR A 399 -24.61 -3.19 -7.33
N GLY A 400 -23.65 -4.03 -6.98
CA GLY A 400 -22.28 -3.97 -7.52
C GLY A 400 -21.21 -4.26 -6.46
N SER A 401 -20.00 -3.79 -6.74
CA SER A 401 -18.88 -3.74 -5.80
C SER A 401 -18.42 -2.29 -5.63
N GLY A 402 -17.92 -1.95 -4.45
CA GLY A 402 -17.38 -0.64 -4.09
C GLY A 402 -17.93 -0.08 -2.79
N VAL A 403 -17.65 1.20 -2.54
CA VAL A 403 -18.08 1.92 -1.33
C VAL A 403 -19.61 1.95 -1.24
N LEU A 404 -20.15 1.31 -0.20
CA LEU A 404 -21.58 1.34 0.12
C LEU A 404 -21.93 2.59 0.93
N ALA A 405 -21.09 2.96 1.90
CA ALA A 405 -21.28 4.15 2.72
C ALA A 405 -19.98 4.58 3.41
N GLU A 406 -19.86 5.88 3.66
CA GLU A 406 -18.80 6.48 4.47
C GLU A 406 -19.35 7.66 5.26
N GLY A 407 -18.69 8.04 6.35
CA GLY A 407 -19.08 9.20 7.15
C GLY A 407 -18.37 9.27 8.50
N GLU A 408 -18.88 10.14 9.36
CA GLU A 408 -18.36 10.33 10.72
C GLU A 408 -19.39 9.90 11.75
N ILE A 409 -18.91 9.43 12.90
CA ILE A 409 -19.71 9.10 14.08
C ILE A 409 -19.23 9.98 15.22
N THR A 410 -20.10 10.89 15.63
CA THR A 410 -19.88 11.80 16.76
C THR A 410 -20.72 11.41 17.97
N ALA A 411 -20.47 12.03 19.12
CA ALA A 411 -21.24 11.78 20.34
C ALA A 411 -22.76 12.04 20.19
N ASP A 412 -23.16 12.93 19.27
CA ASP A 412 -24.57 13.28 19.04
C ASP A 412 -25.35 12.19 18.29
N GLU A 413 -24.65 11.32 17.57
CA GLU A 413 -25.23 10.18 16.84
C GLU A 413 -25.34 8.93 17.70
N LEU A 414 -24.61 8.90 18.82
CA LEU A 414 -24.56 7.77 19.74
C LEU A 414 -25.64 7.86 20.84
N PRO A 415 -26.08 6.70 21.38
CA PRO A 415 -26.94 6.69 22.55
C PRO A 415 -26.35 7.49 23.72
N THR A 416 -27.20 8.21 24.46
CA THR A 416 -26.79 9.08 25.56
C THR A 416 -25.82 8.38 26.53
N GLY A 417 -24.62 8.94 26.64
CA GLY A 417 -23.57 8.45 27.55
C GLY A 417 -22.54 7.52 26.90
N ILE A 418 -22.65 7.23 25.61
CA ILE A 418 -21.59 6.59 24.81
C ILE A 418 -20.82 7.67 24.06
N THR A 419 -19.50 7.69 24.22
CA THR A 419 -18.59 8.52 23.43
C THR A 419 -17.99 7.69 22.29
N PRO A 420 -17.44 8.31 21.23
CA PRO A 420 -16.69 7.59 20.20
C PRO A 420 -15.54 6.75 20.78
N GLU A 421 -14.75 7.31 21.70
CA GLU A 421 -13.77 6.53 22.46
C GLU A 421 -14.39 5.30 23.17
N GLY A 422 -15.53 5.50 23.81
CA GLY A 422 -16.24 4.42 24.51
C GLY A 422 -16.73 3.33 23.55
N LEU A 423 -17.20 3.71 22.36
CA LEU A 423 -17.58 2.76 21.31
C LEU A 423 -16.35 1.98 20.81
N ALA A 424 -15.25 2.68 20.52
CA ALA A 424 -13.98 2.08 20.11
C ALA A 424 -13.44 1.07 21.14
N GLN A 425 -13.39 1.45 22.42
CA GLN A 425 -12.97 0.55 23.50
C GLN A 425 -13.87 -0.68 23.62
N LEU A 426 -15.17 -0.50 23.39
CA LEU A 426 -16.14 -1.60 23.44
C LEU A 426 -16.05 -2.50 22.19
N ALA A 427 -15.76 -1.93 21.01
CA ALA A 427 -15.44 -2.67 19.79
C ALA A 427 -14.20 -3.56 19.97
N ALA A 428 -13.17 -3.08 20.67
CA ALA A 428 -11.98 -3.87 21.02
C ALA A 428 -12.29 -5.14 21.83
N THR A 429 -13.48 -5.25 22.45
CA THR A 429 -13.91 -6.44 23.20
C THR A 429 -14.68 -7.47 22.37
N GLY A 430 -14.89 -7.22 21.07
CA GLY A 430 -15.63 -8.11 20.17
C GLY A 430 -17.14 -8.13 20.42
N GLY A 431 -17.68 -7.10 21.05
CA GLY A 431 -19.11 -7.00 21.42
C GLY A 431 -20.03 -6.39 20.35
N TYR A 432 -19.49 -6.05 19.17
CA TYR A 432 -20.21 -5.34 18.12
C TYR A 432 -19.96 -5.98 16.76
N TYR A 433 -20.91 -5.83 15.85
CA TYR A 433 -20.76 -6.26 14.47
C TYR A 433 -21.42 -5.28 13.51
N VAL A 434 -20.90 -5.29 12.29
CA VAL A 434 -21.54 -4.66 11.14
C VAL A 434 -22.31 -5.74 10.39
N ASN A 435 -23.48 -5.38 9.88
CA ASN A 435 -24.11 -6.18 8.83
C ASN A 435 -24.60 -5.31 7.67
N VAL A 436 -24.82 -5.96 6.54
CA VAL A 436 -25.46 -5.37 5.36
C VAL A 436 -26.64 -6.25 4.97
N HIS A 437 -27.76 -5.62 4.66
CA HIS A 437 -29.02 -6.29 4.30
C HIS A 437 -29.30 -6.12 2.81
N THR A 438 -29.84 -7.14 2.16
CA THR A 438 -30.34 -7.06 0.79
C THR A 438 -31.85 -7.29 0.74
N THR A 439 -32.46 -7.06 -0.42
CA THR A 439 -33.86 -7.43 -0.67
C THR A 439 -34.06 -8.95 -0.54
N ALA A 440 -33.08 -9.76 -0.96
CA ALA A 440 -33.12 -11.22 -0.86
C ALA A 440 -32.96 -11.72 0.58
N ASN A 441 -32.07 -11.07 1.35
CA ASN A 441 -31.73 -11.42 2.72
C ASN A 441 -32.01 -10.24 3.67
N PRO A 442 -33.29 -9.92 3.96
CA PRO A 442 -33.67 -8.76 4.75
C PRO A 442 -33.26 -8.87 6.24
N ALA A 443 -32.89 -10.06 6.72
CA ALA A 443 -32.34 -10.25 8.05
C ALA A 443 -30.84 -9.94 8.15
N GLY A 444 -30.14 -9.91 7.01
CA GLY A 444 -28.69 -9.77 6.88
C GLY A 444 -28.18 -10.67 5.74
N GLU A 445 -27.43 -10.10 4.81
CA GLU A 445 -26.72 -10.81 3.73
C GLU A 445 -25.31 -11.19 4.18
N VAL A 446 -24.59 -10.23 4.78
CA VAL A 446 -23.22 -10.39 5.26
C VAL A 446 -23.01 -9.69 6.59
N ARG A 447 -22.21 -10.31 7.47
CA ARG A 447 -21.88 -9.82 8.81
C ARG A 447 -20.39 -9.92 9.10
N GLY A 448 -19.86 -8.99 9.89
CA GLY A 448 -18.49 -9.05 10.43
C GLY A 448 -18.43 -8.48 11.84
N GLN A 449 -17.74 -9.15 12.77
CA GLN A 449 -17.46 -8.57 14.09
C GLN A 449 -16.47 -7.42 13.95
N ILE A 450 -16.72 -6.33 14.67
CA ILE A 450 -15.76 -5.22 14.77
C ILE A 450 -14.68 -5.63 15.78
N GLY A 451 -13.43 -5.57 15.36
CA GLY A 451 -12.25 -5.84 16.18
C GLY A 451 -11.13 -4.87 15.87
N VAL A 452 -10.08 -4.86 16.70
CA VAL A 452 -8.88 -4.07 16.43
C VAL A 452 -8.21 -4.59 15.17
N ALA A 453 -7.72 -3.69 14.33
CA ALA A 453 -6.87 -4.04 13.22
C ALA A 453 -5.47 -4.42 13.74
N ASP A 454 -5.29 -5.65 14.23
CA ASP A 454 -4.04 -6.08 14.88
C ASP A 454 -2.94 -6.47 13.88
N GLU A 455 -3.23 -7.40 12.97
CA GLU A 455 -2.31 -7.84 11.92
C GLU A 455 -3.04 -7.83 10.57
N LEU A 456 -2.49 -7.10 9.60
CA LEU A 456 -3.05 -6.97 8.26
C LEU A 456 -1.98 -7.31 7.22
N VAL A 457 -2.40 -8.01 6.16
CA VAL A 457 -1.57 -8.31 5.01
C VAL A 457 -2.12 -7.54 3.84
N PHE A 458 -1.29 -6.76 3.18
CA PHE A 458 -1.64 -6.05 1.96
C PHE A 458 -0.77 -6.56 0.81
N ALA A 459 -1.28 -6.43 -0.39
CA ALA A 459 -0.53 -6.72 -1.61
C ALA A 459 -0.80 -5.66 -2.68
N ALA A 460 0.15 -5.49 -3.59
CA ALA A 460 -0.03 -4.73 -4.82
C ALA A 460 0.69 -5.44 -5.96
N GLU A 461 0.03 -5.58 -7.10
CA GLU A 461 0.65 -5.93 -8.38
C GLU A 461 1.01 -4.64 -9.11
N LEU A 462 2.29 -4.50 -9.45
CA LEU A 462 2.82 -3.31 -10.09
C LEU A 462 3.00 -3.58 -11.58
N GLU A 463 2.38 -2.75 -12.40
CA GLU A 463 2.44 -2.85 -13.87
C GLU A 463 2.62 -1.46 -14.49
N ALA A 464 3.24 -1.41 -15.66
CA ALA A 464 3.44 -0.17 -16.39
C ALA A 464 2.11 0.51 -16.78
N GLY A 465 1.10 -0.29 -17.17
CA GLY A 465 -0.22 0.23 -17.57
C GLY A 465 -1.02 0.89 -16.44
N GLN A 466 -0.60 0.73 -15.18
CA GLN A 466 -1.25 1.36 -14.02
C GLN A 466 -0.64 2.72 -13.67
N GLU A 467 0.50 3.09 -14.25
CA GLU A 467 1.10 4.41 -14.11
C GLU A 467 0.21 5.49 -14.75
N VAL A 468 -0.01 6.60 -14.04
CA VAL A 468 -0.83 7.70 -14.53
C VAL A 468 0.07 8.72 -15.23
N ALA A 469 0.40 8.43 -16.48
CA ALA A 469 1.27 9.26 -17.32
C ALA A 469 0.62 9.62 -18.67
N ASP A 470 0.99 10.77 -19.23
CA ASP A 470 0.67 11.17 -20.61
C ASP A 470 1.96 11.53 -21.36
N PRO A 471 2.40 10.73 -22.35
CA PRO A 471 1.78 9.50 -22.84
C PRO A 471 1.87 8.34 -21.83
N PRO A 472 1.03 7.29 -21.96
CA PRO A 472 1.11 6.08 -21.14
C PRO A 472 2.51 5.45 -21.16
N VAL A 473 2.90 4.83 -20.04
CA VAL A 473 4.14 4.07 -19.94
C VAL A 473 3.98 2.72 -20.65
N GLU A 474 4.88 2.43 -21.58
CA GLU A 474 4.92 1.18 -22.33
C GLU A 474 6.19 0.42 -21.93
N SER A 475 6.05 -0.55 -21.03
CA SER A 475 7.12 -1.42 -20.54
C SER A 475 6.54 -2.79 -20.20
N ASP A 476 7.34 -3.86 -20.40
CA ASP A 476 7.01 -5.21 -19.95
C ASP A 476 7.37 -5.43 -18.46
N ALA A 477 7.92 -4.40 -17.80
CA ALA A 477 8.27 -4.42 -16.39
C ALA A 477 7.06 -4.73 -15.51
N ALA A 478 7.30 -5.56 -14.49
CA ALA A 478 6.29 -5.94 -13.52
C ALA A 478 6.89 -6.00 -12.10
N GLY A 479 6.02 -6.02 -11.10
CA GLY A 479 6.44 -6.21 -9.72
C GLY A 479 5.33 -6.61 -8.78
N THR A 480 5.71 -6.94 -7.56
CA THR A 480 4.78 -7.23 -6.47
C THR A 480 5.28 -6.60 -5.19
N ALA A 481 4.40 -5.88 -4.49
CA ALA A 481 4.63 -5.44 -3.12
C ALA A 481 3.80 -6.30 -2.17
N ALA A 482 4.43 -6.90 -1.18
CA ALA A 482 3.77 -7.52 -0.04
C ALA A 482 4.01 -6.65 1.19
N LEU A 483 2.96 -6.31 1.95
CA LEU A 483 3.08 -5.53 3.17
C LEU A 483 2.40 -6.21 4.35
N PHE A 484 3.00 -6.10 5.53
CA PHE A 484 2.49 -6.68 6.76
C PHE A 484 2.47 -5.62 7.86
N TYR A 485 1.28 -5.21 8.27
CA TYR A 485 1.09 -4.33 9.40
C TYR A 485 0.96 -5.15 10.69
N SER A 486 1.60 -4.67 11.76
CA SER A 486 1.37 -5.13 13.12
C SER A 486 1.15 -3.94 14.05
N ALA A 487 -0.02 -3.90 14.69
CA ALA A 487 -0.37 -2.91 15.69
C ALA A 487 0.53 -3.01 16.95
N ASP A 488 0.95 -4.22 17.30
CA ASP A 488 1.82 -4.48 18.47
C ASP A 488 3.20 -3.85 18.31
N SER A 489 3.85 -4.01 17.16
CA SER A 489 5.14 -3.40 16.88
C SER A 489 5.04 -1.99 16.29
N GLN A 490 3.83 -1.57 15.89
CA GLN A 490 3.58 -0.32 15.13
C GLN A 490 4.50 -0.21 13.92
N THR A 491 4.57 -1.28 13.13
CA THR A 491 5.39 -1.36 11.92
C THR A 491 4.58 -1.87 10.75
N LEU A 492 4.84 -1.31 9.57
CA LEU A 492 4.45 -1.87 8.28
C LEU A 492 5.72 -2.46 7.64
N GLU A 493 5.90 -3.77 7.77
CA GLU A 493 6.95 -4.50 7.05
C GLU A 493 6.58 -4.60 5.57
N TYR A 494 7.56 -4.55 4.68
CA TYR A 494 7.33 -4.73 3.25
C TYR A 494 8.42 -5.57 2.59
N THR A 495 8.03 -6.24 1.51
CA THR A 495 8.92 -6.81 0.50
C THR A 495 8.44 -6.36 -0.88
N LEU A 496 9.36 -5.87 -1.70
CA LEU A 496 9.12 -5.44 -3.07
C LEU A 496 9.99 -6.28 -4.01
N THR A 497 9.34 -7.02 -4.89
CA THR A 497 9.96 -7.83 -5.94
C THR A 497 9.64 -7.20 -7.28
N ILE A 498 10.62 -7.20 -8.18
CA ILE A 498 10.48 -6.61 -9.52
C ILE A 498 11.08 -7.55 -10.56
N GLU A 499 10.52 -7.53 -11.76
CA GLU A 499 10.89 -8.38 -12.89
C GLU A 499 10.92 -7.56 -14.18
N ASP A 500 11.77 -7.97 -15.12
CA ASP A 500 11.97 -7.33 -16.43
C ASP A 500 12.20 -5.81 -16.39
N ILE A 501 12.76 -5.33 -15.28
CA ILE A 501 13.09 -3.92 -15.03
C ILE A 501 14.55 -3.78 -14.61
N ASP A 502 15.24 -2.78 -15.17
CA ASP A 502 16.64 -2.46 -14.91
C ASP A 502 16.79 -0.98 -14.56
N ASN A 503 17.93 -0.58 -13.98
CA ASN A 503 18.26 0.83 -13.69
C ASN A 503 17.29 1.56 -12.74
N THR A 504 16.71 0.83 -11.79
CA THR A 504 15.87 1.37 -10.71
C THR A 504 16.57 2.47 -9.91
N THR A 505 15.87 3.59 -9.70
CA THR A 505 16.38 4.77 -9.00
C THR A 505 15.71 4.94 -7.64
N ALA A 506 14.41 4.64 -7.51
CA ALA A 506 13.65 4.79 -6.28
C ALA A 506 12.41 3.88 -6.27
N ALA A 507 11.80 3.74 -5.09
CA ALA A 507 10.48 3.15 -4.90
C ALA A 507 9.81 3.81 -3.70
N HIS A 508 8.49 3.99 -3.75
CA HIS A 508 7.76 4.75 -2.73
C HIS A 508 6.37 4.17 -2.49
N ILE A 509 5.80 4.51 -1.33
CA ILE A 509 4.35 4.49 -1.10
C ILE A 509 3.84 5.93 -1.29
N HIS A 510 2.77 6.09 -2.05
CA HIS A 510 2.07 7.34 -2.32
C HIS A 510 0.66 7.32 -1.73
N VAL A 511 0.06 8.50 -1.55
CA VAL A 511 -1.37 8.63 -1.22
C VAL A 511 -2.14 9.16 -2.42
N GLY A 512 -2.93 8.31 -3.04
CA GLY A 512 -3.78 8.61 -4.19
C GLY A 512 -4.70 7.45 -4.51
N HIS A 513 -5.88 7.75 -5.03
CA HIS A 513 -6.85 6.74 -5.47
C HIS A 513 -6.34 5.99 -6.71
N ARG A 514 -6.97 4.86 -7.00
CA ARG A 514 -6.74 4.14 -8.27
C ARG A 514 -6.97 5.09 -9.45
N GLY A 515 -5.96 5.21 -10.33
CA GLY A 515 -5.98 6.13 -11.46
C GLY A 515 -5.60 7.60 -11.16
N GLU A 516 -5.23 7.93 -9.92
CA GLU A 516 -4.77 9.27 -9.52
C GLU A 516 -3.35 9.24 -8.96
N ASN A 517 -2.53 10.23 -9.34
CA ASN A 517 -1.20 10.42 -8.76
C ASN A 517 -1.28 11.12 -7.40
N GLY A 518 -0.38 10.72 -6.50
CA GLY A 518 -0.34 11.17 -5.12
C GLY A 518 1.05 11.66 -4.69
N PRO A 519 1.16 12.43 -3.59
CA PRO A 519 2.44 12.69 -2.95
C PRO A 519 3.04 11.41 -2.37
N VAL A 520 4.37 11.37 -2.34
CA VAL A 520 5.12 10.36 -1.60
C VAL A 520 4.84 10.51 -0.11
N VAL A 521 4.50 9.40 0.54
CA VAL A 521 4.29 9.35 1.99
C VAL A 521 5.24 8.43 2.73
N ALA A 522 5.84 7.46 2.06
CA ALA A 522 6.91 6.65 2.65
C ALA A 522 7.92 6.21 1.59
N PRO A 523 9.22 6.50 1.77
CA PRO A 523 10.25 5.96 0.90
C PRO A 523 10.52 4.48 1.18
N LEU A 524 10.70 3.72 0.10
CA LEU A 524 11.08 2.32 0.14
C LEU A 524 12.55 2.15 -0.28
N SER A 525 13.13 1.02 0.11
CA SER A 525 14.46 0.65 -0.36
C SER A 525 14.39 0.32 -1.85
N THR A 526 15.23 0.95 -2.67
CA THR A 526 15.27 0.73 -4.11
C THR A 526 15.48 -0.77 -4.42
N PRO A 527 14.54 -1.42 -5.13
CA PRO A 527 14.63 -2.84 -5.48
C PRO A 527 15.65 -3.06 -6.60
N THR A 528 15.99 -4.32 -6.86
CA THR A 528 16.74 -4.72 -8.06
C THR A 528 16.16 -6.03 -8.57
N SER A 529 16.14 -6.29 -9.87
CA SER A 529 15.62 -7.56 -10.42
C SER A 529 16.45 -8.79 -10.02
N ALA A 530 17.66 -8.60 -9.46
CA ALA A 530 18.44 -9.68 -8.86
C ALA A 530 18.02 -10.07 -7.43
N SER A 531 17.31 -9.20 -6.71
CA SER A 531 16.97 -9.42 -5.29
C SER A 531 15.83 -8.51 -4.83
N PRO A 532 14.79 -9.07 -4.18
CA PRO A 532 13.75 -8.26 -3.55
C PRO A 532 14.33 -7.29 -2.53
N SER A 533 13.80 -6.07 -2.49
CA SER A 533 14.05 -5.15 -1.39
C SER A 533 13.04 -5.38 -0.27
N SER A 534 13.46 -5.20 0.98
CA SER A 534 12.58 -5.35 2.12
C SER A 534 12.93 -4.30 3.18
N GLY A 535 11.95 -3.93 3.99
CA GLY A 535 12.15 -2.98 5.08
C GLY A 535 10.97 -2.95 6.04
N ALA A 536 11.02 -2.00 6.97
CA ALA A 536 9.92 -1.73 7.89
C ALA A 536 9.72 -0.21 7.99
N ILE A 537 8.47 0.22 7.88
CA ILE A 537 8.05 1.61 8.00
C ILE A 537 7.45 1.80 9.39
N THR A 538 7.91 2.85 10.07
CA THR A 538 7.34 3.39 11.32
C THR A 538 6.84 4.80 11.06
N SER A 539 6.08 5.39 11.99
CA SER A 539 5.62 6.79 11.87
C SER A 539 6.75 7.79 11.56
N SER A 540 7.94 7.57 12.13
CA SER A 540 9.12 8.40 11.87
C SER A 540 9.68 8.34 10.44
N ALA A 541 9.28 7.34 9.65
CA ALA A 541 9.66 7.20 8.24
C ALA A 541 8.62 7.83 7.30
N LEU A 542 7.48 8.28 7.83
CA LEU A 542 6.47 8.98 7.04
C LEU A 542 6.97 10.36 6.61
N THR A 543 6.60 10.74 5.40
CA THR A 543 7.03 11.97 4.72
C THR A 543 5.84 12.63 4.05
N GLY A 544 6.07 13.80 3.44
CA GLY A 544 5.02 14.53 2.73
C GLY A 544 3.82 14.83 3.63
N PRO A 545 2.57 14.62 3.17
CA PRO A 545 1.37 14.92 3.95
C PRO A 545 1.20 14.02 5.19
N LEU A 546 1.91 12.90 5.29
CA LEU A 546 1.87 12.03 6.47
C LEU A 546 3.06 12.23 7.41
N ALA A 547 3.92 13.23 7.17
CA ALA A 547 4.97 13.58 8.11
C ALA A 547 4.36 13.84 9.50
N GLU A 548 4.97 13.25 10.53
CA GLU A 548 4.56 13.37 11.95
C GLU A 548 3.18 12.75 12.29
N GLN A 549 2.48 12.16 11.31
CA GLN A 549 1.24 11.43 11.56
C GLN A 549 1.51 10.05 12.19
N SER A 550 0.47 9.45 12.75
CA SER A 550 0.53 8.08 13.24
C SER A 550 0.71 7.10 12.07
N LEU A 551 1.32 5.94 12.34
CA LEU A 551 1.33 4.88 11.32
C LEU A 551 -0.10 4.41 10.99
N ALA A 552 -1.03 4.48 11.95
CA ALA A 552 -2.43 4.13 11.73
C ALA A 552 -3.08 5.01 10.66
N GLN A 553 -2.63 6.26 10.48
CA GLN A 553 -3.07 7.10 9.37
C GLN A 553 -2.71 6.50 8.01
N LEU A 554 -1.48 5.98 7.85
CA LEU A 554 -1.10 5.30 6.62
C LEU A 554 -1.92 4.03 6.43
N ILE A 555 -2.11 3.23 7.49
CA ILE A 555 -2.89 1.99 7.41
C ILE A 555 -4.35 2.26 7.04
N TYR A 556 -4.94 3.36 7.53
CA TYR A 556 -6.27 3.80 7.12
C TYR A 556 -6.33 4.00 5.61
N LEU A 557 -5.37 4.72 5.03
CA LEU A 557 -5.32 5.00 3.59
C LEU A 557 -5.07 3.74 2.76
N LEU A 558 -4.30 2.77 3.27
CA LEU A 558 -4.16 1.45 2.63
C LEU A 558 -5.45 0.61 2.69
N LEU A 559 -6.31 0.84 3.69
CA LEU A 559 -7.58 0.13 3.86
C LEU A 559 -8.74 0.74 3.06
N THR A 560 -8.64 2.02 2.68
CA THR A 560 -9.70 2.76 1.99
C THR A 560 -9.35 3.07 0.54
N ASP A 561 -8.46 2.30 -0.10
CA ASP A 561 -8.05 2.47 -1.50
C ASP A 561 -7.41 3.84 -1.83
N HIS A 562 -6.68 4.43 -0.88
CA HIS A 562 -6.05 5.75 -1.03
C HIS A 562 -4.52 5.68 -1.06
N ALA A 563 -3.91 4.52 -1.33
CA ALA A 563 -2.46 4.40 -1.37
C ALA A 563 -1.96 3.36 -2.38
N TYR A 564 -0.84 3.68 -3.03
CA TYR A 564 -0.21 2.82 -4.03
C TYR A 564 1.30 2.75 -3.84
N VAL A 565 1.91 1.69 -4.37
CA VAL A 565 3.37 1.55 -4.49
C VAL A 565 3.77 1.81 -5.93
N ASN A 566 4.89 2.50 -6.14
CA ASN A 566 5.52 2.60 -7.46
C ASN A 566 7.02 2.33 -7.41
N VAL A 567 7.61 2.12 -8.60
CA VAL A 567 9.05 1.98 -8.81
C VAL A 567 9.47 2.87 -9.96
N HIS A 568 10.58 3.59 -9.76
CA HIS A 568 11.15 4.51 -10.73
C HIS A 568 12.43 3.94 -11.33
N THR A 569 12.71 4.28 -12.58
CA THR A 569 13.99 4.00 -13.23
C THR A 569 14.61 5.27 -13.80
N SER A 570 15.83 5.16 -14.33
CA SER A 570 16.43 6.28 -15.07
C SER A 570 15.68 6.61 -16.37
N ASP A 571 14.97 5.64 -16.93
CA ASP A 571 14.23 5.79 -18.19
C ASP A 571 12.82 6.35 -17.94
N PHE A 572 12.22 6.00 -16.80
CA PHE A 572 10.93 6.54 -16.34
C PHE A 572 11.04 7.12 -14.93
N PRO A 573 11.54 8.37 -14.78
CA PRO A 573 11.79 8.94 -13.46
C PRO A 573 10.51 9.29 -12.67
N ALA A 574 9.35 9.38 -13.31
CA ALA A 574 8.04 9.64 -12.68
C ALA A 574 7.35 8.34 -12.22
N GLY A 575 7.92 7.19 -12.56
CA GLY A 575 7.32 5.87 -12.33
C GLY A 575 7.37 5.05 -13.60
N GLU A 576 7.92 3.83 -13.50
CA GLU A 576 7.85 2.83 -14.56
C GLU A 576 6.72 1.83 -14.32
N ILE A 577 6.49 1.45 -13.06
CA ILE A 577 5.46 0.49 -12.66
C ILE A 577 4.78 0.94 -11.36
N ARG A 578 3.45 0.84 -11.34
CA ARG A 578 2.59 1.22 -10.21
C ARG A 578 1.61 0.11 -9.88
N GLY A 579 1.28 -0.02 -8.60
CA GLY A 579 0.27 -0.94 -8.10
C GLY A 579 -0.48 -0.34 -6.92
N GLN A 580 -1.80 -0.26 -7.02
CA GLN A 580 -2.66 0.12 -5.91
C GLN A 580 -2.56 -0.93 -4.79
N VAL A 581 -2.54 -0.50 -3.53
CA VAL A 581 -2.41 -1.43 -2.40
C VAL A 581 -3.78 -1.89 -1.94
N ASP A 582 -4.00 -3.20 -2.00
CA ASP A 582 -5.26 -3.83 -1.61
C ASP A 582 -5.06 -4.69 -0.34
N LEU A 583 -6.07 -4.72 0.53
CA LEU A 583 -6.08 -5.63 1.68
C LEU A 583 -6.27 -7.06 1.18
N LEU A 584 -5.33 -7.93 1.55
CA LEU A 584 -5.43 -9.35 1.24
C LEU A 584 -6.34 -10.02 2.30
N SER A 585 -7.61 -10.22 1.96
CA SER A 585 -8.64 -10.81 2.82
C SER A 585 -9.64 -11.61 1.97
N PRO A 586 -10.38 -12.61 2.49
CA PRO A 586 -11.42 -13.28 1.71
C PRO A 586 -12.52 -12.35 1.18
N HIS A 587 -12.60 -11.12 1.68
CA HIS A 587 -13.42 -10.09 1.06
C HIS A 587 -13.02 -9.84 -0.40
N SER A 588 -11.73 -9.82 -0.72
CA SER A 588 -11.16 -9.61 -2.06
C SER A 588 -11.02 -10.91 -2.90
N GLY A 589 -11.59 -12.02 -2.44
CA GLY A 589 -11.56 -13.32 -3.14
C GLY A 589 -10.76 -14.43 -2.45
N GLU A 590 -10.70 -15.60 -3.07
CA GLU A 590 -9.92 -16.73 -2.53
C GLU A 590 -8.42 -16.48 -2.70
N ILE A 591 -7.68 -16.37 -1.59
CA ILE A 591 -6.23 -16.18 -1.65
C ILE A 591 -5.56 -17.54 -1.72
N LEU A 592 -5.05 -17.86 -2.92
CA LEU A 592 -4.42 -19.13 -3.23
C LEU A 592 -2.91 -18.96 -3.40
N PHE A 593 -2.17 -19.86 -2.77
CA PHE A 593 -0.74 -20.05 -2.98
C PHE A 593 -0.51 -21.43 -3.57
N TYR A 594 0.49 -21.53 -4.44
CA TYR A 594 0.73 -22.73 -5.21
C TYR A 594 2.23 -22.94 -5.45
N THR A 595 2.64 -24.19 -5.61
CA THR A 595 3.98 -24.54 -6.06
C THR A 595 4.02 -25.93 -6.69
N GLU A 596 4.87 -26.09 -7.69
CA GLU A 596 5.27 -27.40 -8.23
C GLU A 596 6.59 -27.85 -7.59
N LEU A 597 6.66 -29.13 -7.25
CA LEU A 597 7.79 -29.76 -6.58
C LEU A 597 8.61 -30.57 -7.59
N SER A 598 9.92 -30.41 -7.58
CA SER A 598 10.84 -31.22 -8.39
C SER A 598 12.18 -31.44 -7.67
N GLY A 599 12.90 -32.50 -8.06
CA GLY A 599 14.24 -32.76 -7.55
C GLY A 599 15.27 -31.71 -7.99
N VAL A 600 15.08 -31.08 -9.17
CA VAL A 600 16.01 -30.04 -9.66
C VAL A 600 16.00 -28.77 -8.81
N ASN A 601 14.90 -28.53 -8.10
CA ASN A 601 14.75 -27.40 -7.19
C ASN A 601 15.39 -27.66 -5.81
N GLU A 602 15.79 -28.89 -5.49
CA GLU A 602 16.48 -29.18 -4.22
C GLU A 602 17.81 -28.44 -4.09
N VAL A 603 18.25 -28.24 -2.84
CA VAL A 603 19.51 -27.55 -2.56
C VAL A 603 20.42 -28.43 -1.70
N PRO A 604 21.39 -29.15 -2.31
CA PRO A 604 21.68 -29.22 -3.75
C PRO A 604 20.64 -30.05 -4.53
N ALA A 605 20.56 -29.83 -5.84
CA ALA A 605 19.63 -30.52 -6.73
C ALA A 605 19.78 -32.05 -6.64
N VAL A 606 18.66 -32.74 -6.68
CA VAL A 606 18.54 -34.19 -6.65
C VAL A 606 18.10 -34.68 -8.04
N ASP A 607 18.78 -35.71 -8.54
CA ASP A 607 18.38 -36.43 -9.75
C ASP A 607 17.30 -37.44 -9.35
N SER A 608 16.05 -36.99 -9.36
CA SER A 608 14.85 -37.81 -9.10
C SER A 608 13.82 -37.54 -10.19
N ASP A 609 13.13 -38.59 -10.61
CA ASP A 609 11.95 -38.51 -11.47
C ASP A 609 10.71 -38.06 -10.68
N GLY A 610 10.80 -38.06 -9.35
CA GLY A 610 9.77 -37.61 -8.43
C GLY A 610 9.37 -36.17 -8.67
N SER A 611 8.06 -35.93 -8.61
CA SER A 611 7.47 -34.59 -8.75
C SER A 611 6.29 -34.43 -7.80
N GLY A 612 5.74 -33.22 -7.73
CA GLY A 612 4.54 -32.99 -6.95
C GLY A 612 4.02 -31.57 -7.05
N MET A 613 3.04 -31.27 -6.22
CA MET A 613 2.55 -29.92 -6.03
C MET A 613 2.04 -29.71 -4.62
N ALA A 614 2.02 -28.46 -4.20
CA ALA A 614 1.28 -28.05 -3.03
C ALA A 614 0.44 -26.82 -3.34
N ALA A 615 -0.81 -26.85 -2.90
CA ALA A 615 -1.70 -25.72 -2.93
C ALA A 615 -2.10 -25.34 -1.50
N PHE A 616 -2.28 -24.04 -1.26
CA PHE A 616 -2.71 -23.49 0.01
C PHE A 616 -3.80 -22.45 -0.22
N ARG A 617 -4.88 -22.53 0.55
CA ARG A 617 -5.94 -21.51 0.58
C ARG A 617 -5.94 -20.82 1.92
N TRP A 618 -5.74 -19.51 1.91
CA TRP A 618 -5.71 -18.72 3.13
C TRP A 618 -7.11 -18.25 3.53
N HIS A 619 -7.45 -18.40 4.81
CA HIS A 619 -8.70 -17.96 5.41
C HIS A 619 -8.45 -16.83 6.42
N ASP A 620 -8.22 -15.62 5.91
CA ASP A 620 -8.30 -14.36 6.64
C ASP A 620 -7.44 -14.21 7.91
N GLY A 621 -6.20 -14.70 7.88
CA GLY A 621 -5.30 -14.64 9.02
C GLY A 621 -5.55 -15.73 10.08
N ASN A 622 -6.66 -16.46 9.99
CA ASN A 622 -6.97 -17.54 10.92
C ASN A 622 -6.17 -18.81 10.59
N TYR A 623 -6.36 -19.39 9.41
CA TYR A 623 -5.74 -20.65 9.04
C TYR A 623 -5.56 -20.79 7.53
N PHE A 624 -4.83 -21.82 7.11
CA PHE A 624 -4.77 -22.26 5.72
C PHE A 624 -5.43 -23.63 5.57
N ASN A 625 -6.13 -23.89 4.49
CA ASN A 625 -6.27 -25.24 3.97
C ASN A 625 -5.10 -25.55 3.04
N PHE A 626 -4.67 -26.80 2.98
CA PHE A 626 -3.64 -27.23 2.04
C PHE A 626 -3.92 -28.61 1.46
N THR A 627 -3.34 -28.85 0.29
CA THR A 627 -3.29 -30.15 -0.38
C THR A 627 -1.89 -30.33 -0.95
N LEU A 628 -1.29 -31.48 -0.67
CA LEU A 628 0.00 -31.92 -1.18
C LEU A 628 -0.20 -33.20 -1.99
N ALA A 629 0.13 -33.14 -3.28
CA ALA A 629 0.08 -34.29 -4.18
C ALA A 629 1.47 -34.58 -4.74
N LEU A 630 1.77 -35.86 -4.95
CA LEU A 630 3.06 -36.34 -5.43
C LEU A 630 2.89 -37.32 -6.59
N ALA A 631 3.96 -37.50 -7.36
CA ALA A 631 4.10 -38.61 -8.28
C ALA A 631 5.53 -39.14 -8.29
N ASP A 632 5.62 -40.46 -8.41
CA ASP A 632 6.87 -41.23 -8.42
C ASP A 632 7.77 -40.94 -7.22
N VAL A 633 7.18 -40.60 -6.07
CA VAL A 633 7.90 -40.38 -4.81
C VAL A 633 7.60 -41.53 -3.85
N ALA A 634 8.62 -42.33 -3.53
CA ALA A 634 8.46 -43.54 -2.70
C ALA A 634 8.91 -43.34 -1.25
N ASN A 635 8.24 -44.03 -0.32
CA ASN A 635 8.63 -44.10 1.09
C ASN A 635 8.80 -42.71 1.74
N VAL A 636 7.83 -41.82 1.52
CA VAL A 636 7.80 -40.46 2.07
C VAL A 636 7.75 -40.52 3.58
N THR A 637 8.67 -39.81 4.22
CA THR A 637 8.86 -39.79 5.68
C THR A 637 8.34 -38.52 6.34
N ALA A 638 8.40 -37.40 5.62
CA ALA A 638 7.88 -36.11 6.07
C ALA A 638 7.72 -35.14 4.89
N ALA A 639 6.86 -34.15 5.04
CA ALA A 639 6.81 -32.97 4.19
C ALA A 639 6.58 -31.72 5.05
N HIS A 640 7.23 -30.62 4.69
CA HIS A 640 7.24 -29.40 5.49
C HIS A 640 7.12 -28.14 4.62
N ILE A 641 6.65 -27.06 5.25
CA ILE A 641 6.94 -25.70 4.80
C ILE A 641 8.21 -25.24 5.51
N HIS A 642 9.14 -24.68 4.74
CA HIS A 642 10.37 -24.06 5.22
C HIS A 642 10.39 -22.56 4.95
N LEU A 643 11.21 -21.83 5.72
CA LEU A 643 11.39 -20.38 5.58
C LEU A 643 12.77 -20.04 5.00
N ALA A 644 12.87 -19.93 3.68
CA ALA A 644 13.98 -19.29 2.99
C ALA A 644 13.58 -18.85 1.56
N ARG A 645 14.37 -17.93 1.00
CA ARG A 645 14.30 -17.58 -0.42
C ARG A 645 14.78 -18.76 -1.29
N GLU A 646 14.42 -18.69 -2.57
CA GLU A 646 14.85 -19.65 -3.58
C GLU A 646 16.38 -19.87 -3.56
N GLY A 647 16.80 -21.13 -3.74
CA GLY A 647 18.20 -21.53 -3.72
C GLY A 647 18.86 -21.60 -2.33
N GLN A 648 18.10 -21.38 -1.25
CA GLN A 648 18.61 -21.46 0.12
C GLN A 648 17.86 -22.50 0.97
N ASN A 649 18.51 -23.00 2.02
CA ASN A 649 17.90 -23.90 2.99
C ASN A 649 17.46 -23.12 4.24
N GLY A 650 16.22 -23.32 4.66
CA GLY A 650 15.59 -22.63 5.79
C GLY A 650 15.15 -23.55 6.92
N PRO A 651 14.82 -23.02 8.10
CA PRO A 651 14.15 -23.78 9.16
C PRO A 651 12.74 -24.19 8.74
N VAL A 652 12.25 -25.31 9.28
CA VAL A 652 10.84 -25.72 9.17
C VAL A 652 9.96 -24.74 9.94
N VAL A 653 8.82 -24.39 9.35
CA VAL A 653 7.80 -23.53 9.95
C VAL A 653 6.41 -24.17 10.04
N ALA A 654 6.10 -25.19 9.22
CA ALA A 654 4.88 -25.98 9.35
C ALA A 654 5.10 -27.42 8.86
N LEU A 655 4.33 -28.37 9.43
CA LEU A 655 4.31 -29.77 9.01
C LEU A 655 3.13 -30.01 8.07
N LEU A 656 3.38 -30.63 6.91
CA LEU A 656 2.35 -31.01 5.93
C LEU A 656 2.08 -32.51 5.94
N TYR A 657 3.10 -33.31 6.26
CA TYR A 657 2.99 -34.76 6.41
C TYR A 657 4.08 -35.25 7.37
N GLY A 658 3.75 -36.18 8.27
CA GLY A 658 4.72 -36.87 9.11
C GLY A 658 4.13 -37.37 10.44
N GLY A 659 4.82 -38.32 11.08
CA GLY A 659 4.44 -38.88 12.39
C GLY A 659 4.03 -40.36 12.39
N ASP A 660 3.65 -40.90 11.22
CA ASP A 660 3.13 -42.27 11.07
C ASP A 660 4.13 -43.27 10.48
N GLY A 661 5.39 -42.86 10.29
CA GLY A 661 6.42 -43.63 9.58
C GLY A 661 6.39 -43.38 8.07
N PRO A 662 7.28 -44.03 7.30
CA PRO A 662 7.30 -43.88 5.85
C PRO A 662 6.00 -44.38 5.21
N THR A 663 5.55 -43.75 4.11
CA THR A 663 4.51 -44.34 3.25
C THR A 663 4.93 -45.72 2.75
N ASP A 664 3.95 -46.59 2.47
CA ASP A 664 4.20 -47.90 1.87
C ASP A 664 4.23 -47.76 0.34
N GLY A 665 5.42 -47.76 -0.25
CA GLY A 665 5.60 -47.66 -1.70
C GLY A 665 5.56 -46.23 -2.27
N GLU A 666 5.33 -46.15 -3.58
CA GLU A 666 5.23 -44.92 -4.37
C GLU A 666 3.90 -44.20 -4.14
N VAL A 667 3.96 -42.86 -4.07
CA VAL A 667 2.79 -41.99 -3.98
C VAL A 667 2.55 -41.37 -5.34
N ASN A 668 1.35 -41.61 -5.89
CA ASN A 668 0.88 -41.11 -7.18
C ASN A 668 -0.54 -40.56 -7.01
N GLY A 669 -0.64 -39.34 -6.49
CA GLY A 669 -1.90 -38.70 -6.09
C GLY A 669 -1.72 -37.83 -4.85
N VAL A 670 -2.83 -37.53 -4.16
CA VAL A 670 -2.80 -36.73 -2.92
C VAL A 670 -2.12 -37.51 -1.80
N LEU A 671 -1.00 -36.97 -1.29
CA LEU A 671 -0.31 -37.49 -0.11
C LEU A 671 -1.02 -37.06 1.18
N SER A 672 -1.35 -35.77 1.28
CA SER A 672 -2.01 -35.20 2.44
C SER A 672 -2.82 -33.96 2.10
N ASP A 673 -3.95 -33.82 2.79
CA ASP A 673 -4.75 -32.61 2.88
C ASP A 673 -4.97 -32.26 4.36
N GLY A 674 -5.16 -30.97 4.64
CA GLY A 674 -5.38 -30.54 6.01
C GLY A 674 -5.56 -29.05 6.18
N SER A 675 -5.41 -28.62 7.43
CA SER A 675 -5.36 -27.20 7.78
C SER A 675 -4.13 -26.87 8.61
N ILE A 676 -3.63 -25.65 8.47
CA ILE A 676 -2.55 -25.08 9.26
C ILE A 676 -3.15 -23.95 10.08
N HIS A 677 -3.22 -24.13 11.40
CA HIS A 677 -3.65 -23.13 12.36
C HIS A 677 -2.43 -22.46 13.02
N PRO A 678 -2.61 -21.33 13.73
CA PRO A 678 -1.50 -20.62 14.37
C PRO A 678 -0.69 -21.49 15.34
N GLU A 679 -1.33 -22.44 16.01
CA GLU A 679 -0.68 -23.41 16.90
C GLU A 679 0.20 -24.45 16.18
N ASP A 680 0.00 -24.65 14.87
CA ASP A 680 0.78 -25.57 14.05
C ASP A 680 2.08 -24.92 13.54
N LEU A 681 2.17 -23.59 13.63
CA LEU A 681 3.38 -22.86 13.27
C LEU A 681 4.51 -23.14 14.25
N SER A 682 5.71 -23.31 13.69
CA SER A 682 6.91 -23.71 14.41
C SER A 682 8.12 -22.89 13.98
N GLY A 683 9.27 -23.18 14.59
CA GLY A 683 10.52 -22.47 14.28
C GLY A 683 10.39 -20.96 14.50
N PRO A 684 10.88 -20.12 13.57
CA PRO A 684 10.76 -18.67 13.64
C PRO A 684 9.31 -18.14 13.68
N LEU A 685 8.32 -18.92 13.21
CA LEU A 685 6.92 -18.50 13.17
C LEU A 685 6.09 -19.02 14.37
N ALA A 686 6.72 -19.72 15.31
CA ALA A 686 6.03 -20.27 16.47
C ALA A 686 5.31 -19.18 17.29
N GLY A 687 4.00 -19.33 17.48
CA GLY A 687 3.16 -18.38 18.22
C GLY A 687 2.78 -17.10 17.48
N ARG A 688 3.05 -17.03 16.16
CA ARG A 688 2.54 -15.97 15.27
C ARG A 688 1.19 -16.40 14.68
N SER A 689 0.46 -15.46 14.08
CA SER A 689 -0.75 -15.78 13.31
C SER A 689 -0.41 -16.39 11.94
N CYS A 690 -1.42 -16.96 11.28
CA CYS A 690 -1.30 -17.37 9.89
C CYS A 690 -1.18 -16.19 8.92
N ALA A 691 -1.55 -14.96 9.33
CA ALA A 691 -1.28 -13.76 8.53
C ALA A 691 0.23 -13.54 8.33
N ARG A 692 1.05 -13.88 9.34
CA ARG A 692 2.51 -13.85 9.16
C ARG A 692 2.98 -14.87 8.12
N LEU A 693 2.44 -16.10 8.14
CA LEU A 693 2.79 -17.11 7.13
C LEU A 693 2.39 -16.64 5.72
N ALA A 694 1.21 -16.04 5.58
CA ALA A 694 0.76 -15.46 4.30
C ALA A 694 1.73 -14.40 3.78
N TYR A 695 2.18 -13.48 4.65
CA TYR A 695 3.20 -12.50 4.28
C TYR A 695 4.53 -13.12 3.81
N GLU A 696 4.99 -14.20 4.46
CA GLU A 696 6.21 -14.91 4.05
C GLU A 696 6.02 -15.67 2.73
N MET A 697 4.82 -16.20 2.47
CA MET A 697 4.48 -16.78 1.17
C MET A 697 4.48 -15.71 0.06
N LEU A 698 3.86 -14.54 0.30
CA LEU A 698 3.88 -13.40 -0.63
C LEU A 698 5.29 -12.85 -0.87
N SER A 699 6.12 -12.84 0.17
CA SER A 699 7.49 -12.33 0.10
C SER A 699 8.46 -13.27 -0.63
N GLY A 700 7.99 -14.43 -1.12
CA GLY A 700 8.82 -15.44 -1.77
C GLY A 700 9.86 -16.06 -0.83
N THR A 701 9.58 -16.11 0.48
CA THR A 701 10.50 -16.63 1.51
C THR A 701 10.08 -18.00 2.04
N THR A 702 9.15 -18.69 1.38
CA THR A 702 8.71 -20.03 1.80
C THR A 702 8.76 -21.05 0.68
N TYR A 703 9.09 -22.30 1.03
CA TYR A 703 9.10 -23.43 0.10
C TYR A 703 8.57 -24.70 0.75
N VAL A 704 8.01 -25.58 -0.07
CA VAL A 704 7.65 -26.94 0.33
C VAL A 704 8.81 -27.88 0.02
N ASN A 705 9.09 -28.80 0.93
CA ASN A 705 10.07 -29.88 0.74
C ASN A 705 9.50 -31.21 1.24
N VAL A 706 9.72 -32.26 0.47
CA VAL A 706 9.28 -33.63 0.75
C VAL A 706 10.50 -34.52 0.94
N HIS A 707 10.53 -35.25 2.05
CA HIS A 707 11.65 -36.11 2.44
C HIS A 707 11.26 -37.57 2.33
N THR A 708 12.12 -38.38 1.75
CA THR A 708 11.93 -39.84 1.66
C THR A 708 12.99 -40.60 2.43
N SER A 709 12.79 -41.91 2.54
CA SER A 709 13.79 -42.79 3.15
C SER A 709 15.11 -42.80 2.38
N GLU A 710 15.06 -42.61 1.05
CA GLU A 710 16.23 -42.53 0.17
C GLU A 710 16.86 -41.14 0.16
N HIS A 711 16.03 -40.09 0.28
CA HIS A 711 16.47 -38.71 0.34
C HIS A 711 16.05 -38.00 1.65
N PRO A 712 16.70 -38.32 2.80
CA PRO A 712 16.32 -37.73 4.10
C PRO A 712 16.51 -36.22 4.21
N ALA A 713 17.28 -35.62 3.31
CA ALA A 713 17.49 -34.17 3.26
C ALA A 713 16.42 -33.44 2.41
N GLY A 714 15.62 -34.18 1.64
CA GLY A 714 14.68 -33.67 0.65
C GLY A 714 14.88 -34.38 -0.69
N GLU A 715 13.78 -34.85 -1.27
CA GLU A 715 13.72 -35.43 -2.62
C GLU A 715 13.20 -34.43 -3.64
N VAL A 716 12.10 -33.74 -3.31
CA VAL A 716 11.45 -32.75 -4.20
C VAL A 716 11.12 -31.46 -3.44
N ARG A 717 11.34 -30.32 -4.11
CA ARG A 717 11.12 -28.96 -3.58
C ARG A 717 10.38 -28.06 -4.56
N GLY A 718 9.61 -27.12 -4.02
CA GLY A 718 9.07 -26.00 -4.78
C GLY A 718 8.93 -24.74 -3.94
N GLN A 719 9.31 -23.59 -4.50
CA GLN A 719 9.10 -22.28 -3.87
C GLN A 719 7.61 -21.92 -3.94
N ILE A 720 7.02 -21.54 -2.82
CA ILE A 720 5.60 -21.16 -2.76
C ILE A 720 5.45 -19.77 -3.39
N ALA A 721 4.54 -19.67 -4.35
CA ALA A 721 4.19 -18.42 -5.01
C ALA A 721 2.73 -18.07 -4.76
N TRP A 722 2.45 -16.77 -4.65
CA TRP A 722 1.10 -16.23 -4.70
C TRP A 722 0.68 -16.09 -6.17
N MET A 723 -0.56 -16.49 -6.47
CA MET A 723 -1.09 -16.40 -7.83
C MET A 723 -2.40 -15.59 -7.79
N PRO A 724 -2.32 -14.25 -7.86
CA PRO A 724 -3.45 -13.34 -7.63
C PRO A 724 -4.62 -13.54 -8.59
N ALA A 725 -4.33 -13.84 -9.85
CA ALA A 725 -5.34 -13.96 -10.88
C ALA A 725 -6.16 -15.26 -10.80
N ILE A 726 -5.78 -16.21 -9.92
CA ILE A 726 -6.48 -17.49 -9.83
C ILE A 726 -7.84 -17.31 -9.18
N ASN A 727 -8.86 -17.73 -9.92
CA ASN A 727 -10.26 -17.73 -9.49
C ASN A 727 -10.91 -19.12 -9.62
N GLY A 728 -10.09 -20.16 -9.74
CA GLY A 728 -10.49 -21.55 -9.64
C GLY A 728 -9.30 -22.49 -9.68
N LEU A 729 -9.25 -23.40 -8.72
CA LEU A 729 -8.30 -24.52 -8.68
C LEU A 729 -9.11 -25.82 -8.69
N PHE A 730 -8.82 -26.69 -9.65
CA PHE A 730 -9.53 -27.96 -9.83
C PHE A 730 -8.53 -29.10 -9.90
N ILE A 731 -8.93 -30.26 -9.39
CA ILE A 731 -8.14 -31.49 -9.41
C ILE A 731 -8.97 -32.63 -9.99
N ALA A 732 -8.30 -33.57 -10.65
CA ALA A 732 -8.85 -34.87 -11.01
C ALA A 732 -7.85 -35.96 -10.63
N GLU A 733 -8.23 -36.84 -9.71
CA GLU A 733 -7.47 -38.04 -9.37
C GLU A 733 -7.89 -39.17 -10.31
N LEU A 734 -6.92 -39.76 -11.02
CA LEU A 734 -7.15 -40.71 -12.11
C LEU A 734 -6.87 -42.13 -11.64
N SER A 735 -7.83 -43.04 -11.84
CA SER A 735 -7.62 -44.47 -11.64
C SER A 735 -8.45 -45.32 -12.59
N GLY A 736 -8.12 -46.62 -12.68
CA GLY A 736 -8.93 -47.59 -13.40
C GLY A 736 -10.32 -47.79 -12.77
N ASP A 737 -10.42 -47.67 -11.44
CA ASP A 737 -11.67 -47.85 -10.69
C ASP A 737 -12.72 -46.77 -11.01
N GLU A 738 -12.27 -45.55 -11.27
CA GLU A 738 -13.10 -44.41 -11.66
C GLU A 738 -13.52 -44.44 -13.15
N SER A 739 -13.00 -45.39 -13.94
CA SER A 739 -13.41 -45.55 -15.34
C SER A 739 -14.85 -46.06 -15.45
N VAL A 740 -15.54 -45.74 -16.55
CA VAL A 740 -16.93 -46.18 -16.76
C VAL A 740 -17.05 -47.01 -18.06
N PRO A 741 -17.13 -48.35 -17.96
CA PRO A 741 -17.07 -49.17 -16.74
C PRO A 741 -15.66 -49.24 -16.12
N PRO A 742 -15.51 -49.65 -14.84
CA PRO A 742 -14.21 -49.76 -14.18
C PRO A 742 -13.25 -50.68 -14.92
N VAL A 743 -11.98 -50.31 -14.94
CA VAL A 743 -10.88 -51.00 -15.62
C VAL A 743 -9.90 -51.53 -14.58
N ASP A 744 -9.53 -52.80 -14.70
CA ASP A 744 -8.46 -53.41 -13.91
C ASP A 744 -7.11 -52.91 -14.46
N SER A 745 -6.66 -51.75 -13.97
CA SER A 745 -5.37 -51.13 -14.31
C SER A 745 -4.66 -50.72 -13.01
N GLU A 746 -3.34 -50.91 -13.00
CA GLU A 746 -2.45 -50.37 -11.96
C GLU A 746 -2.07 -48.90 -12.24
N GLY A 747 -2.53 -48.37 -13.38
CA GLY A 747 -2.32 -46.98 -13.76
C GLY A 747 -3.00 -46.03 -12.77
N THR A 748 -2.30 -44.97 -12.43
CA THR A 748 -2.80 -43.88 -11.58
C THR A 748 -2.35 -42.55 -12.16
N GLY A 749 -2.97 -41.46 -11.74
CA GLY A 749 -2.52 -40.13 -12.12
C GLY A 749 -3.27 -39.03 -11.42
N PHE A 750 -2.86 -37.80 -11.64
CA PHE A 750 -3.64 -36.64 -11.27
C PHE A 750 -3.49 -35.54 -12.31
N ALA A 751 -4.55 -34.76 -12.48
CA ALA A 751 -4.53 -33.55 -13.28
C ALA A 751 -4.93 -32.37 -12.40
N VAL A 752 -4.26 -31.23 -12.58
CA VAL A 752 -4.65 -29.97 -11.93
C VAL A 752 -4.92 -28.93 -12.98
N PHE A 753 -5.91 -28.09 -12.70
CA PHE A 753 -6.33 -26.99 -13.54
C PHE A 753 -6.41 -25.71 -12.71
N LEU A 754 -5.69 -24.68 -13.15
CA LEU A 754 -5.64 -23.35 -12.54
C LEU A 754 -6.33 -22.38 -13.48
N SER A 755 -7.54 -21.92 -13.15
CA SER A 755 -8.23 -20.88 -13.92
C SER A 755 -7.86 -19.50 -13.43
N TYR A 756 -7.54 -18.61 -14.36
CA TYR A 756 -7.27 -17.20 -14.09
C TYR A 756 -7.82 -16.30 -15.19
N ARG A 757 -7.73 -14.98 -14.98
CA ARG A 757 -7.96 -13.99 -16.03
C ARG A 757 -6.64 -13.38 -16.45
N ASP A 758 -6.44 -13.30 -17.75
CA ASP A 758 -5.32 -12.58 -18.34
C ASP A 758 -5.43 -11.08 -18.03
N ALA A 759 -4.35 -10.47 -17.53
CA ALA A 759 -4.37 -9.09 -17.04
C ALA A 759 -4.68 -8.07 -18.17
N GLU A 760 -4.15 -8.30 -19.37
CA GLU A 760 -4.29 -7.39 -20.50
C GLU A 760 -5.65 -7.54 -21.22
N SER A 761 -6.04 -8.77 -21.53
CA SER A 761 -7.24 -9.05 -22.33
C SER A 761 -8.49 -9.28 -21.50
N SER A 762 -8.35 -9.48 -20.19
CA SER A 762 -9.40 -9.98 -19.29
C SER A 762 -10.00 -11.33 -19.73
N GLU A 763 -9.40 -12.04 -20.70
CA GLU A 763 -9.83 -13.36 -21.14
C GLU A 763 -9.60 -14.38 -20.03
N ARG A 764 -10.52 -15.34 -19.89
CA ARG A 764 -10.33 -16.45 -18.95
C ARG A 764 -9.41 -17.49 -19.60
N LEU A 765 -8.32 -17.81 -18.92
CA LEU A 765 -7.37 -18.87 -19.27
C LEU A 765 -7.41 -19.98 -18.21
N MET A 766 -6.84 -21.14 -18.55
CA MET A 766 -6.69 -22.25 -17.63
C MET A 766 -5.41 -23.02 -17.88
N ASP A 767 -4.46 -22.93 -16.96
CA ASP A 767 -3.28 -23.78 -17.00
C ASP A 767 -3.62 -25.17 -16.48
N TRP A 768 -3.02 -26.20 -17.07
CA TRP A 768 -3.14 -27.56 -16.57
C TRP A 768 -1.78 -28.22 -16.46
N THR A 769 -1.67 -29.11 -15.49
CA THR A 769 -0.56 -30.04 -15.31
C THR A 769 -1.11 -31.45 -15.21
N LEU A 770 -0.51 -32.42 -15.93
CA LEU A 770 -0.89 -33.83 -15.90
C LEU A 770 0.28 -34.72 -15.52
N VAL A 771 0.04 -35.58 -14.54
CA VAL A 771 1.04 -36.52 -14.03
C VAL A 771 0.41 -37.91 -13.95
N VAL A 772 1.12 -38.91 -14.43
CA VAL A 772 0.59 -40.28 -14.62
C VAL A 772 1.67 -41.30 -14.32
N SER A 773 1.29 -42.38 -13.64
CA SER A 773 2.16 -43.51 -13.37
C SER A 773 1.49 -44.81 -13.80
N GLY A 774 2.27 -45.80 -14.20
CA GLY A 774 1.78 -47.15 -14.50
C GLY A 774 0.99 -47.33 -15.80
N VAL A 775 0.98 -46.36 -16.73
CA VAL A 775 0.26 -46.49 -18.02
C VAL A 775 1.24 -46.71 -19.17
N GLU A 776 1.33 -47.94 -19.68
CA GLU A 776 2.15 -48.27 -20.84
C GLU A 776 1.42 -47.97 -22.17
N ASP A 777 2.18 -47.62 -23.20
CA ASP A 777 1.65 -47.39 -24.54
C ASP A 777 0.46 -46.40 -24.61
N MET A 778 0.53 -45.30 -23.85
CA MET A 778 -0.47 -44.23 -23.85
C MET A 778 -0.62 -43.62 -25.25
N LEU A 779 -1.87 -43.41 -25.65
CA LEU A 779 -2.27 -42.82 -26.92
C LEU A 779 -2.63 -41.34 -26.77
N MET A 780 -3.43 -41.00 -25.76
CA MET A 780 -4.01 -39.66 -25.61
C MET A 780 -4.63 -39.44 -24.23
N SER A 781 -4.67 -38.20 -23.78
CA SER A 781 -5.44 -37.74 -22.63
C SER A 781 -6.30 -36.53 -22.98
N HIS A 782 -7.49 -36.48 -22.38
CA HIS A 782 -8.53 -35.50 -22.68
C HIS A 782 -9.30 -35.07 -21.45
N VAL A 783 -9.91 -33.89 -21.56
CA VAL A 783 -11.05 -33.51 -20.73
C VAL A 783 -12.33 -33.81 -21.51
N HIS A 784 -13.29 -34.46 -20.85
CA HIS A 784 -14.62 -34.74 -21.35
C HIS A 784 -15.66 -33.95 -20.58
N GLN A 785 -16.76 -33.58 -21.24
CA GLN A 785 -17.93 -32.99 -20.61
C GLN A 785 -18.94 -34.08 -20.24
N GLY A 786 -19.15 -34.31 -18.95
CA GLY A 786 -20.07 -35.32 -18.43
C GLY A 786 -19.90 -35.51 -16.93
N GLY A 787 -20.96 -35.93 -16.24
CA GLY A 787 -20.90 -36.26 -14.82
C GLY A 787 -20.04 -37.51 -14.53
N PRO A 788 -19.78 -37.83 -13.26
CA PRO A 788 -18.87 -38.92 -12.85
C PRO A 788 -19.23 -40.29 -13.44
N ASP A 789 -20.52 -40.55 -13.64
CA ASP A 789 -21.03 -41.82 -14.16
C ASP A 789 -21.32 -41.81 -15.67
N ASP A 790 -21.16 -40.66 -16.34
CA ASP A 790 -21.55 -40.47 -17.73
C ASP A 790 -20.35 -40.43 -18.66
N ASN A 791 -20.49 -41.03 -19.84
CA ASN A 791 -19.52 -40.87 -20.93
C ASN A 791 -19.90 -39.64 -21.77
N GLY A 792 -18.94 -38.72 -21.92
CA GLY A 792 -19.12 -37.42 -22.56
C GLY A 792 -18.32 -37.22 -23.85
N PRO A 793 -18.64 -36.20 -24.66
CA PRO A 793 -17.75 -35.77 -25.74
C PRO A 793 -16.47 -35.16 -25.18
N VAL A 794 -15.37 -35.28 -25.92
CA VAL A 794 -14.11 -34.57 -25.65
C VAL A 794 -14.32 -33.07 -25.85
N VAL A 795 -13.87 -32.28 -24.88
CA VAL A 795 -13.92 -30.82 -24.91
C VAL A 795 -12.55 -30.16 -24.88
N VAL A 796 -11.50 -30.85 -24.41
CA VAL A 796 -10.11 -30.38 -24.47
C VAL A 796 -9.16 -31.55 -24.69
N ASN A 797 -8.11 -31.35 -25.50
CA ASN A 797 -6.99 -32.28 -25.60
C ASN A 797 -5.90 -31.85 -24.62
N LEU A 798 -5.34 -32.80 -23.87
CA LEU A 798 -4.20 -32.55 -23.00
C LEU A 798 -2.94 -33.05 -23.71
N VAL A 799 -2.53 -34.31 -23.45
CA VAL A 799 -1.37 -34.92 -24.08
C VAL A 799 -1.84 -35.85 -25.20
N LEU A 800 -1.26 -35.71 -26.40
CA LEU A 800 -1.53 -36.60 -27.53
C LEU A 800 -0.23 -37.26 -27.99
N ALA A 801 -0.21 -38.59 -28.06
CA ALA A 801 0.87 -39.27 -28.76
C ALA A 801 0.79 -38.92 -30.26
N GLY A 802 1.95 -38.67 -30.88
CA GLY A 802 2.02 -38.41 -32.32
C GLY A 802 1.42 -39.55 -33.15
N GLU A 803 1.06 -39.28 -34.41
CA GLU A 803 0.39 -40.28 -35.27
C GLU A 803 1.23 -41.57 -35.39
N GLY A 804 0.68 -42.68 -34.86
CA GLY A 804 1.34 -43.99 -34.86
C GLY A 804 2.41 -44.18 -33.78
N ALA A 805 2.53 -43.24 -32.83
CA ALA A 805 3.40 -43.34 -31.66
C ALA A 805 2.59 -43.67 -30.39
N THR A 806 3.31 -44.06 -29.35
CA THR A 806 2.81 -44.24 -27.98
C THR A 806 3.77 -43.56 -27.00
N ILE A 807 3.28 -43.26 -25.80
CA ILE A 807 4.06 -42.71 -24.69
C ILE A 807 4.00 -43.71 -23.55
N ASP A 808 5.15 -44.11 -23.00
CA ASP A 808 5.15 -44.82 -21.71
C ASP A 808 4.97 -43.75 -20.63
N ALA A 809 3.76 -43.67 -20.09
CA ALA A 809 3.35 -42.62 -19.17
C ALA A 809 3.77 -42.96 -17.74
N GLN A 810 4.87 -42.31 -17.33
CA GLN A 810 5.44 -42.32 -15.99
C GLN A 810 5.85 -40.88 -15.65
N GLY A 811 5.46 -40.39 -14.48
CA GLY A 811 5.72 -39.05 -13.99
C GLY A 811 4.98 -37.94 -14.73
N PHE A 812 5.62 -36.77 -14.78
CA PHE A 812 5.08 -35.56 -15.40
C PHE A 812 4.97 -35.74 -16.91
N LEU A 813 3.74 -35.68 -17.44
CA LEU A 813 3.49 -35.86 -18.87
C LEU A 813 3.38 -34.55 -19.65
N GLY A 814 2.97 -33.48 -18.99
CA GLY A 814 2.89 -32.17 -19.63
C GLY A 814 2.15 -31.13 -18.82
N ALA A 815 2.39 -29.88 -19.20
CA ALA A 815 1.62 -28.74 -18.78
C ALA A 815 1.43 -27.78 -19.96
N ALA A 816 0.28 -27.12 -20.02
CA ALA A 816 0.00 -26.07 -21.01
C ALA A 816 -1.16 -25.19 -20.56
N THR A 817 -1.37 -24.08 -21.27
CA THR A 817 -2.52 -23.19 -21.10
C THR A 817 -3.64 -23.59 -22.08
N ILE A 818 -4.87 -23.62 -21.59
CA ILE A 818 -6.10 -23.79 -22.37
C ILE A 818 -6.70 -22.40 -22.59
N SER A 819 -6.92 -22.07 -23.85
CA SER A 819 -7.67 -20.89 -24.30
C SER A 819 -9.02 -21.28 -24.89
N ALA A 820 -9.86 -20.30 -25.21
CA ALA A 820 -11.12 -20.56 -25.92
C ALA A 820 -10.91 -21.26 -27.29
N ALA A 821 -9.73 -21.11 -27.91
CA ALA A 821 -9.39 -21.74 -29.19
C ALA A 821 -9.16 -23.25 -29.07
N ASP A 822 -8.83 -23.74 -27.88
CA ASP A 822 -8.53 -25.15 -27.61
C ASP A 822 -9.80 -25.97 -27.30
N LEU A 823 -10.96 -25.30 -27.17
CA LEU A 823 -12.23 -25.95 -26.91
C LEU A 823 -12.72 -26.76 -28.11
N LEU A 824 -13.13 -27.99 -27.81
CA LEU A 824 -13.61 -28.98 -28.77
C LEU A 824 -15.07 -29.37 -28.50
N GLY A 825 -15.63 -30.13 -29.44
CA GLY A 825 -16.95 -30.73 -29.26
C GLY A 825 -18.05 -29.68 -29.03
N PRO A 826 -18.93 -29.87 -28.04
CA PRO A 826 -20.01 -28.92 -27.72
C PRO A 826 -19.55 -27.53 -27.29
N LEU A 827 -18.31 -27.39 -26.81
CA LEU A 827 -17.76 -26.12 -26.35
C LEU A 827 -16.98 -25.36 -27.45
N ALA A 828 -16.79 -25.98 -28.62
CA ALA A 828 -16.01 -25.39 -29.72
C ALA A 828 -16.58 -24.04 -30.19
N GLY A 829 -15.72 -23.02 -30.24
CA GLY A 829 -16.09 -21.65 -30.61
C GLY A 829 -16.89 -20.89 -29.53
N GLY A 830 -17.01 -21.46 -28.33
CA GLY A 830 -17.55 -20.80 -27.13
C GLY A 830 -16.46 -20.08 -26.33
N SER A 831 -16.76 -19.74 -25.08
CA SER A 831 -15.79 -19.17 -24.13
C SER A 831 -15.37 -20.19 -23.08
N LEU A 832 -14.18 -20.01 -22.51
CA LEU A 832 -13.66 -20.85 -21.44
C LEU A 832 -14.53 -20.80 -20.17
N GLN A 833 -15.38 -19.79 -20.02
CA GLN A 833 -16.37 -19.71 -18.94
C GLN A 833 -17.31 -20.91 -18.92
N ALA A 834 -17.64 -21.51 -20.08
CA ALA A 834 -18.49 -22.69 -20.12
C ALA A 834 -17.78 -23.92 -19.52
N LEU A 835 -16.50 -24.12 -19.85
CA LEU A 835 -15.69 -25.18 -19.26
C LEU A 835 -15.49 -24.98 -17.76
N TYR A 836 -15.22 -23.75 -17.33
CA TYR A 836 -15.16 -23.39 -15.92
C TYR A 836 -16.46 -23.76 -15.18
N ASN A 837 -17.62 -23.42 -15.74
CA ASN A 837 -18.91 -23.77 -15.15
C ASN A 837 -19.11 -25.29 -15.06
N ASP A 838 -18.67 -26.05 -16.07
CA ASP A 838 -18.70 -27.51 -16.03
C ASP A 838 -17.81 -28.06 -14.92
N PHE A 839 -16.60 -27.50 -14.73
CA PHE A 839 -15.69 -27.91 -13.66
C PHE A 839 -16.27 -27.59 -12.28
N THR A 840 -16.78 -26.37 -12.07
CA THR A 840 -17.43 -25.98 -10.81
C THR A 840 -18.64 -26.84 -10.49
N ALA A 841 -19.38 -27.29 -11.51
CA ALA A 841 -20.56 -28.14 -11.33
C ALA A 841 -20.23 -29.64 -11.24
N GLY A 842 -18.96 -30.05 -11.34
CA GLY A 842 -18.57 -31.47 -11.37
C GLY A 842 -19.04 -32.22 -12.63
N ASN A 843 -19.25 -31.50 -13.74
CA ASN A 843 -19.71 -32.02 -15.03
C ASN A 843 -18.57 -32.19 -16.04
N ALA A 844 -17.36 -32.48 -15.56
CA ALA A 844 -16.23 -32.81 -16.40
C ALA A 844 -15.36 -33.90 -15.77
N TYR A 845 -14.60 -34.60 -16.61
CA TYR A 845 -13.64 -35.61 -16.17
C TYR A 845 -12.44 -35.67 -17.11
N VAL A 846 -11.29 -36.04 -16.56
CA VAL A 846 -10.09 -36.37 -17.34
C VAL A 846 -10.08 -37.87 -17.62
N ASN A 847 -9.66 -38.25 -18.83
CA ASN A 847 -9.56 -39.63 -19.26
C ASN A 847 -8.26 -39.85 -20.04
N ILE A 848 -7.61 -40.99 -19.83
CA ILE A 848 -6.37 -41.38 -20.50
C ILE A 848 -6.58 -42.69 -21.22
N HIS A 849 -6.14 -42.77 -22.48
CA HIS A 849 -6.29 -43.93 -23.33
C HIS A 849 -4.93 -44.54 -23.64
N SER A 850 -4.87 -45.86 -23.72
CA SER A 850 -3.69 -46.62 -24.12
C SER A 850 -4.04 -47.59 -25.26
N THR A 851 -3.03 -48.23 -25.83
CA THR A 851 -3.26 -49.27 -26.84
C THR A 851 -3.95 -50.51 -26.27
N THR A 852 -3.76 -50.80 -24.98
CA THR A 852 -4.37 -51.93 -24.27
C THR A 852 -5.83 -51.66 -23.91
N VAL A 853 -6.15 -50.42 -23.51
CA VAL A 853 -7.51 -49.98 -23.18
C VAL A 853 -7.90 -48.71 -23.98
N PRO A 854 -8.20 -48.84 -25.28
CA PRO A 854 -8.47 -47.66 -26.14
C PRO A 854 -9.72 -46.87 -25.75
N SER A 855 -10.62 -47.45 -24.95
CA SER A 855 -11.82 -46.75 -24.44
C SER A 855 -11.52 -45.80 -23.27
N GLY A 856 -10.31 -45.86 -22.71
CA GLY A 856 -9.92 -45.16 -21.48
C GLY A 856 -9.41 -46.19 -20.47
N GLU A 857 -8.13 -46.10 -20.11
CA GLU A 857 -7.48 -46.93 -19.11
C GLU A 857 -7.68 -46.39 -17.69
N ILE A 858 -7.51 -45.08 -17.51
CA ILE A 858 -7.74 -44.39 -16.24
C ILE A 858 -8.53 -43.10 -16.43
N ARG A 859 -9.38 -42.78 -15.45
CA ARG A 859 -10.31 -41.64 -15.46
C ARG A 859 -10.34 -40.97 -14.08
N GLY A 860 -10.68 -39.68 -14.04
CA GLY A 860 -11.04 -38.99 -12.80
C GLY A 860 -11.96 -37.80 -13.03
N ALA A 861 -12.95 -37.61 -12.16
CA ALA A 861 -13.81 -36.43 -12.19
C ALA A 861 -13.00 -35.17 -11.88
N VAL A 862 -13.25 -34.08 -12.60
CA VAL A 862 -12.68 -32.78 -12.29
C VAL A 862 -13.56 -32.13 -11.23
N VAL A 863 -12.98 -31.88 -10.06
CA VAL A 863 -13.67 -31.28 -8.91
C VAL A 863 -12.95 -30.03 -8.45
N PRO A 864 -13.68 -29.00 -7.98
CA PRO A 864 -13.05 -27.84 -7.39
C PRO A 864 -12.38 -28.21 -6.07
N LEU A 865 -11.18 -27.69 -5.85
CA LEU A 865 -10.50 -27.78 -4.57
C LEU A 865 -11.06 -26.69 -3.64
N TRP A 866 -11.67 -27.10 -2.53
CA TRP A 866 -12.20 -26.24 -1.45
C TRP A 866 -13.43 -25.36 -1.74
N LEU A 867 -14.12 -25.51 -2.88
CA LEU A 867 -15.48 -24.95 -3.02
C LEU A 867 -16.51 -25.89 -2.36
N PRO A 868 -17.56 -25.34 -1.69
CA PRO A 868 -18.57 -26.13 -0.96
C PRO A 868 -19.44 -27.03 -1.84
#